data_AF-A0A6J1WWD3-F1
#
_entry.id   AF-A0A6J1WWD3-F1
#
_cell.length_a   1.000
_cell.length_b   1.000
_cell.length_c   1.000
_cell.angle_alpha   90.00
_cell.angle_beta   90.00
_cell.angle_gamma   90.00
#
_symmetry.space_group_name_H-M   'P 1'
#
loop_
_entity.id
_entity.type
_entity.pdbx_description
1 polymer ?
#
loop_
_entity_poly.entity_id
_entity_poly.type
_entity_poly.pdbx_seq_one_letter_code
_entity_poly.pdbx_strand_id
1 'polypeptide(L)'
;MKRVWSGLLHQLPRMSNLPPRKVCLSHKSSKQDMTPLQILLQMGFPKHRALKALAATGNRSVQLASDWLLTHVNDTSIDVDEPREYIFYASPTGPLLSQLLDFWEKSKTNIGWNGAHNYPPHITLVSFFKAPDETSLQLARAVKQVVENVGDPPNSPLKLEPYISQNFMGLFVSEEHADYLKKIAVQYVKQVSSASAINLEAHVNSLHITLAYHFDVAVYDELKSLVDELQPFEQSSWELRLYSRDPRFANHQVYKVMQGYTPKASDELELVLGDYIYIDEKEFDSSSDGWVHGTSWLTGVSGCLPAVYTRRTAESDAWTLHRAISLGNNSTDNKSESDSNLEMARSYPHEDASQLGFEKSEESYTEWAKFWEAQVAQTSPDVLTSTADDHKTSSSSRNGDAESKLCSKNATNGQNTDRRWYFAMRHGERVDLTYGQWVPYCFDENGTYVRKDLNMPLSLPERAGGKDSYAKDTPLTRVGRLQAQLVGEGLRLAGISLRYVYASAALRCVETAQELLRGLQDPTVKIRVEPGLFEYKVWHSAKGLAPFMTPLELHKAGFSIDLNYKPYVDLDVDTPETIEEFYDRHEKVIHSVVKDTDADVGNVMFVGHAVMLDIMVFALKRLEQNKSEYVPYQLSKHLLRVPYCALGAVKNKPWEVVCPPCPPSINSSSGRYDWRLLLDV
;
A
#
# COMPACT_ATOMS: atom_id res chain seq x y z
N MET A 1 -9.82 -60.91 40.52
CA MET A 1 -10.74 -62.06 40.45
C MET A 1 -12.15 -61.56 40.10
N LYS A 2 -12.72 -62.12 39.02
CA LYS A 2 -14.15 -62.34 38.72
C LYS A 2 -15.14 -61.15 38.61
N ARG A 3 -15.65 -60.99 37.36
CA ARG A 3 -17.05 -60.83 36.86
C ARG A 3 -18.15 -60.65 37.94
N VAL A 4 -19.25 -59.94 37.73
CA VAL A 4 -20.38 -60.08 36.76
C VAL A 4 -21.22 -58.78 36.97
N TRP A 5 -21.82 -58.12 35.98
CA TRP A 5 -23.22 -58.33 35.57
C TRP A 5 -23.55 -57.57 34.28
N SER A 6 -24.41 -58.21 33.52
CA SER A 6 -24.73 -58.06 32.11
C SER A 6 -26.10 -57.42 31.89
N GLY A 7 -26.20 -56.59 30.84
CA GLY A 7 -27.23 -56.73 29.81
C GLY A 7 -28.59 -56.07 30.04
N LEU A 8 -28.94 -55.13 29.15
CA LEU A 8 -30.18 -55.20 28.35
C LEU A 8 -30.12 -54.14 27.24
N LEU A 9 -29.87 -54.56 25.99
CA LEU A 9 -30.19 -53.78 24.78
C LEU A 9 -30.06 -54.68 23.54
N HIS A 10 -31.18 -55.27 23.11
CA HIS A 10 -31.34 -55.78 21.75
C HIS A 10 -32.82 -55.76 21.34
N GLN A 11 -33.16 -54.88 20.39
CA GLN A 11 -34.02 -55.18 19.26
C GLN A 11 -33.46 -54.46 18.00
N LEU A 12 -33.44 -55.22 16.90
CA LEU A 12 -32.75 -55.06 15.59
C LEU A 12 -33.60 -54.23 14.57
N PRO A 13 -33.14 -53.85 13.33
CA PRO A 13 -32.27 -54.62 12.43
C PRO A 13 -31.19 -53.92 11.56
N ARG A 14 -30.26 -54.77 11.07
CA ARG A 14 -29.18 -54.64 10.05
C ARG A 14 -29.78 -54.54 8.62
N MET A 15 -29.16 -54.10 7.52
CA MET A 15 -27.76 -54.10 7.06
C MET A 15 -27.63 -53.37 5.68
N SER A 16 -26.51 -52.70 5.39
CA SER A 16 -25.78 -52.84 4.11
C SER A 16 -24.38 -52.20 4.20
N ASN A 17 -23.36 -52.99 3.85
CA ASN A 17 -21.94 -52.67 3.94
C ASN A 17 -21.45 -51.91 2.70
N LEU A 18 -20.64 -50.86 2.90
CA LEU A 18 -19.76 -50.29 1.87
C LEU A 18 -18.29 -50.66 2.19
N PRO A 19 -17.44 -50.86 1.17
CA PRO A 19 -16.13 -51.51 1.32
C PRO A 19 -15.08 -50.59 2.00
N PRO A 20 -14.05 -51.16 2.66
CA PRO A 20 -13.03 -50.38 3.33
C PRO A 20 -12.17 -49.63 2.31
N ARG A 21 -12.09 -48.29 2.42
CA ARG A 21 -11.12 -47.48 1.69
C ARG A 21 -9.72 -47.96 2.05
N LYS A 22 -8.94 -48.31 1.02
CA LYS A 22 -7.51 -48.60 1.10
C LYS A 22 -6.82 -47.46 1.86
N VAL A 23 -6.16 -47.81 2.97
CA VAL A 23 -5.18 -46.95 3.63
C VAL A 23 -4.03 -46.77 2.64
N CYS A 24 -3.93 -45.59 2.03
CA CYS A 24 -2.75 -45.21 1.27
C CYS A 24 -1.70 -44.76 2.29
N LEU A 25 -0.58 -45.47 2.31
CA LEU A 25 0.57 -45.19 3.17
C LEU A 25 1.02 -43.74 2.95
N SER A 26 1.18 -43.02 4.05
CA SER A 26 1.71 -41.67 4.08
C SER A 26 3.11 -41.62 3.45
N HIS A 27 3.19 -41.16 2.20
CA HIS A 27 4.44 -40.60 1.72
C HIS A 27 4.69 -39.31 2.52
N LYS A 28 5.74 -39.31 3.34
CA LYS A 28 6.34 -38.08 3.86
C LYS A 28 6.82 -37.27 2.65
N SER A 29 5.98 -36.37 2.12
CA SER A 29 6.46 -35.34 1.21
C SER A 29 7.08 -34.23 2.06
N SER A 30 8.38 -33.99 1.91
CA SER A 30 8.97 -32.72 2.31
C SER A 30 8.15 -31.61 1.66
N LYS A 31 7.46 -30.78 2.46
CA LYS A 31 6.72 -29.62 1.96
C LYS A 31 7.75 -28.69 1.31
N GLN A 32 7.83 -28.71 -0.02
CA GLN A 32 8.53 -27.67 -0.77
C GLN A 32 7.67 -26.42 -0.67
N ASP A 33 8.23 -25.33 -0.17
CA ASP A 33 7.59 -24.02 -0.17
C ASP A 33 7.25 -23.64 -1.62
N MET A 34 6.00 -23.28 -1.88
CA MET A 34 5.56 -22.85 -3.20
C MET A 34 6.24 -21.53 -3.55
N THR A 35 6.83 -21.47 -4.74
CA THR A 35 7.46 -20.26 -5.27
C THR A 35 6.41 -19.16 -5.52
N PRO A 36 6.79 -17.86 -5.48
CA PRO A 36 5.87 -16.77 -5.80
C PRO A 36 5.12 -16.94 -7.13
N LEU A 37 5.81 -17.45 -8.15
CA LEU A 37 5.21 -17.78 -9.44
C LEU A 37 4.13 -18.85 -9.32
N GLN A 38 4.39 -19.95 -8.60
CA GLN A 38 3.40 -21.02 -8.41
C GLN A 38 2.14 -20.53 -7.69
N ILE A 39 2.28 -19.59 -6.75
CA ILE A 39 1.14 -19.00 -6.05
C ILE A 39 0.29 -18.17 -7.03
N LEU A 40 0.91 -17.31 -7.86
CA LEU A 40 0.19 -16.52 -8.88
C LEU A 40 -0.51 -17.41 -9.93
N LEU A 41 0.13 -18.51 -10.33
CA LEU A 41 -0.48 -19.50 -11.23
C LEU A 41 -1.71 -20.15 -10.57
N GLN A 42 -1.65 -20.46 -9.28
CA GLN A 42 -2.78 -21.02 -8.53
C GLN A 42 -3.92 -20.01 -8.36
N MET A 43 -3.62 -18.71 -8.31
CA MET A 43 -4.62 -17.62 -8.35
C MET A 43 -5.29 -17.47 -9.72
N GLY A 44 -4.85 -18.22 -10.74
CA GLY A 44 -5.42 -18.21 -12.10
C GLY A 44 -4.76 -17.22 -13.06
N PHE A 45 -3.67 -16.56 -12.68
CA PHE A 45 -2.96 -15.67 -13.58
C PHE A 45 -2.15 -16.45 -14.62
N PRO A 46 -2.15 -16.03 -15.91
CA PRO A 46 -1.29 -16.63 -16.93
C PRO A 46 0.20 -16.51 -16.56
N LYS A 47 1.01 -17.53 -16.91
CA LYS A 47 2.43 -17.60 -16.55
C LYS A 47 3.22 -16.37 -16.99
N HIS A 48 3.04 -15.92 -18.23
CA HIS A 48 3.77 -14.78 -18.78
C HIS A 48 3.45 -13.48 -18.04
N ARG A 49 2.17 -13.21 -17.76
CA ARG A 49 1.75 -12.04 -16.96
C ARG A 49 2.29 -12.13 -15.53
N ALA A 50 2.20 -13.30 -14.90
CA ALA A 50 2.71 -13.50 -13.54
C ALA A 50 4.22 -13.22 -13.44
N LEU A 51 5.01 -13.68 -14.41
CA LEU A 51 6.44 -13.40 -14.50
C LEU A 51 6.72 -11.90 -14.70
N LYS A 52 6.01 -11.26 -15.64
CA LYS A 52 6.11 -9.82 -15.88
C LYS A 52 5.81 -9.01 -14.63
N ALA A 53 4.77 -9.38 -13.89
CA ALA A 53 4.40 -8.71 -12.64
C ALA A 53 5.45 -8.89 -11.55
N LEU A 54 6.01 -10.10 -11.40
CA LEU A 54 7.11 -10.36 -10.48
C LEU A 54 8.35 -9.52 -10.84
N ALA A 55 8.68 -9.40 -12.13
CA ALA A 55 9.78 -8.56 -12.59
C ALA A 55 9.51 -7.06 -12.40
N ALA A 56 8.30 -6.59 -12.72
CA ALA A 56 7.90 -5.18 -12.54
C ALA A 56 7.89 -4.75 -11.07
N THR A 57 7.69 -5.68 -10.13
CA THR A 57 7.64 -5.41 -8.68
C THR A 57 8.91 -5.79 -7.92
N GLY A 58 9.96 -6.21 -8.64
CA GLY A 58 11.26 -6.54 -8.04
C GLY A 58 11.27 -7.83 -7.22
N ASN A 59 10.36 -8.76 -7.51
CA ASN A 59 10.17 -10.01 -6.77
C ASN A 59 9.98 -9.82 -5.25
N ARG A 60 9.45 -8.67 -4.82
CA ARG A 60 9.34 -8.31 -3.40
C ARG A 60 8.31 -9.14 -2.65
N SER A 61 7.14 -9.36 -3.25
CA SER A 61 6.11 -10.23 -2.69
C SER A 61 5.11 -10.68 -3.75
N VAL A 62 4.43 -11.80 -3.49
CA VAL A 62 3.30 -12.26 -4.31
C VAL A 62 2.18 -11.22 -4.32
N GLN A 63 1.90 -10.60 -3.16
CA GLN A 63 0.86 -9.59 -3.04
C GLN A 63 1.13 -8.41 -3.99
N LEU A 64 2.34 -7.85 -3.98
CA LEU A 64 2.66 -6.73 -4.88
C LEU A 64 2.53 -7.12 -6.35
N ALA A 65 2.94 -8.34 -6.72
CA ALA A 65 2.81 -8.83 -8.09
C ALA A 65 1.34 -9.07 -8.48
N SER A 66 0.50 -9.63 -7.60
CA SER A 66 -0.94 -9.73 -7.85
C SER A 66 -1.58 -8.37 -7.94
N ASP A 67 -1.13 -7.41 -7.13
CA ASP A 67 -1.65 -6.05 -7.13
C ASP A 67 -1.32 -5.33 -8.45
N TRP A 68 -0.09 -5.50 -8.93
CA TRP A 68 0.35 -4.99 -10.22
C TRP A 68 -0.47 -5.57 -11.39
N LEU A 69 -0.77 -6.87 -11.37
CA LEU A 69 -1.59 -7.51 -12.42
C LEU A 69 -3.01 -6.96 -12.50
N LEU A 70 -3.60 -6.68 -11.35
CA LEU A 70 -4.97 -6.18 -11.25
C LEU A 70 -5.05 -4.70 -11.62
N THR A 71 -4.02 -3.90 -11.34
CA THR A 71 -3.95 -2.49 -11.78
C THR A 71 -3.74 -2.37 -13.29
N HIS A 72 -3.02 -3.30 -13.90
CA HIS A 72 -2.76 -3.36 -15.34
C HIS A 72 -3.82 -4.15 -16.12
N VAL A 73 -4.99 -4.40 -15.54
CA VAL A 73 -6.05 -5.20 -16.18
C VAL A 73 -6.59 -4.56 -17.46
N ASN A 74 -6.52 -3.23 -17.57
CA ASN A 74 -6.94 -2.47 -18.75
C ASN A 74 -5.74 -2.03 -19.62
N ASP A 75 -4.51 -2.44 -19.28
CA ASP A 75 -3.32 -2.19 -20.12
C ASP A 75 -3.40 -3.07 -21.36
N THR A 76 -3.62 -2.46 -22.52
CA THR A 76 -3.72 -3.14 -23.83
C THR A 76 -2.41 -3.80 -24.26
N SER A 77 -1.31 -3.40 -23.65
CA SER A 77 0.06 -3.79 -23.97
C SER A 77 0.69 -4.72 -22.92
N ILE A 78 -0.05 -5.12 -21.89
CA ILE A 78 0.43 -6.03 -20.84
C ILE A 78 0.93 -7.38 -21.41
N ASP A 79 0.38 -7.84 -22.53
CA ASP A 79 0.75 -9.10 -23.18
C ASP A 79 1.89 -8.97 -24.20
N VAL A 80 2.37 -7.75 -24.48
CA VAL A 80 3.49 -7.54 -25.41
C VAL A 80 4.73 -8.24 -24.86
N ASP A 81 5.33 -9.13 -25.66
CA ASP A 81 6.55 -9.85 -25.30
C ASP A 81 7.78 -8.95 -25.54
N GLU A 82 7.97 -7.99 -24.64
CA GLU A 82 9.16 -7.15 -24.64
C GLU A 82 9.94 -7.30 -23.31
N PRO A 83 11.20 -7.79 -23.36
CA PRO A 83 11.99 -8.00 -22.16
C PRO A 83 12.30 -6.70 -21.42
N ARG A 84 12.20 -6.74 -20.11
CA ARG A 84 12.47 -5.60 -19.23
C ARG A 84 13.93 -5.16 -19.29
N GLU A 85 14.17 -3.86 -19.20
CA GLU A 85 15.52 -3.27 -19.17
C GLU A 85 16.03 -3.12 -17.74
N TYR A 86 17.24 -3.60 -17.49
CA TYR A 86 17.91 -3.56 -16.19
C TYR A 86 19.17 -2.71 -16.26
N ILE A 87 19.54 -2.13 -15.12
CA ILE A 87 20.75 -1.33 -15.00
C ILE A 87 21.37 -1.51 -13.62
N PHE A 88 22.70 -1.55 -13.56
CA PHE A 88 23.43 -1.83 -12.33
C PHE A 88 24.36 -0.68 -11.96
N TYR A 89 24.14 -0.13 -10.77
CA TYR A 89 24.79 1.08 -10.27
C TYR A 89 25.53 0.83 -8.96
N ALA A 90 26.57 1.62 -8.73
CA ALA A 90 27.07 1.93 -7.40
C ALA A 90 26.60 3.35 -7.03
N SER A 91 25.78 3.48 -5.99
CA SER A 91 25.24 4.75 -5.51
C SER A 91 25.92 5.17 -4.21
N PRO A 92 26.34 6.43 -4.06
CA PRO A 92 26.82 6.94 -2.79
C PRO A 92 25.66 7.00 -1.78
N THR A 93 25.98 6.87 -0.50
CA THR A 93 25.06 7.05 0.63
C THR A 93 25.71 7.95 1.68
N GLY A 94 24.91 8.41 2.65
CA GLY A 94 25.42 9.27 3.73
C GLY A 94 25.70 10.72 3.30
N PRO A 95 26.76 11.36 3.85
CA PRO A 95 27.05 12.78 3.62
C PRO A 95 27.28 13.14 2.15
N LEU A 96 28.02 12.31 1.41
CA LEU A 96 28.27 12.54 -0.02
C LEU A 96 26.97 12.57 -0.84
N LEU A 97 26.02 11.67 -0.56
CA LEU A 97 24.72 11.67 -1.22
C LEU A 97 23.96 12.97 -0.94
N SER A 98 23.95 13.42 0.31
CA SER A 98 23.26 14.66 0.70
C SER A 98 23.86 15.87 -0.03
N GLN A 99 25.19 15.95 -0.10
CA GLN A 99 25.90 17.00 -0.82
C GLN A 99 25.59 17.02 -2.32
N LEU A 100 25.52 15.85 -2.96
CA LEU A 100 25.20 15.73 -4.38
C LEU A 100 23.74 16.12 -4.67
N LEU A 101 22.80 15.76 -3.78
CA LEU A 101 21.41 16.17 -3.89
C LEU A 101 21.25 17.67 -3.71
N ASP A 102 21.96 18.28 -2.76
CA ASP A 102 21.96 19.74 -2.56
C ASP A 102 22.52 20.47 -3.79
N PHE A 103 23.61 19.96 -4.38
CA PHE A 103 24.15 20.47 -5.64
C PHE A 103 23.12 20.40 -6.77
N TRP A 104 22.42 19.27 -6.90
CA TRP A 104 21.40 19.12 -7.95
C TRP A 104 20.18 19.98 -7.73
N GLU A 105 19.74 20.18 -6.49
CA GLU A 105 18.62 21.08 -6.21
C GLU A 105 19.00 22.54 -6.50
N LYS A 106 20.23 22.95 -6.14
CA LYS A 106 20.77 24.28 -6.49
C LYS A 106 20.89 24.48 -8.00
N SER A 107 21.48 23.52 -8.71
CA SER A 107 21.61 23.62 -10.18
C SER A 107 20.24 23.64 -10.85
N LYS A 108 19.29 22.82 -10.40
CA LYS A 108 17.92 22.81 -10.92
C LYS A 108 17.18 24.12 -10.68
N THR A 109 17.35 24.74 -9.51
CA THR A 109 16.66 25.99 -9.14
C THR A 109 17.27 27.20 -9.82
N ASN A 110 18.61 27.26 -9.91
CA ASN A 110 19.32 28.44 -10.42
C ASN A 110 19.47 28.43 -11.95
N ILE A 111 19.71 27.25 -12.53
CA ILE A 111 20.07 27.10 -13.95
C ILE A 111 18.97 26.40 -14.74
N GLY A 112 18.25 25.46 -14.12
CA GLY A 112 17.19 24.69 -14.75
C GLY A 112 17.52 23.20 -14.90
N TRP A 113 16.63 22.47 -15.56
CA TRP A 113 16.74 21.02 -15.72
C TRP A 113 17.85 20.64 -16.71
N ASN A 114 18.74 19.74 -16.31
CA ASN A 114 19.75 19.14 -17.18
C ASN A 114 19.67 17.60 -17.11
N GLY A 115 20.43 16.90 -17.96
CA GLY A 115 20.34 15.44 -18.07
C GLY A 115 20.64 14.69 -16.76
N ALA A 116 21.47 15.24 -15.87
CA ALA A 116 21.84 14.56 -14.63
C ALA A 116 20.65 14.43 -13.66
N HIS A 117 19.67 15.34 -13.75
CA HIS A 117 18.48 15.33 -12.89
C HIS A 117 17.50 14.19 -13.20
N ASN A 118 17.70 13.43 -14.28
CA ASN A 118 16.86 12.28 -14.61
C ASN A 118 17.19 11.04 -13.76
N TYR A 119 18.32 11.02 -13.04
CA TYR A 119 18.83 9.85 -12.34
C TYR A 119 19.30 10.21 -10.92
N PRO A 120 19.34 9.25 -9.96
CA PRO A 120 19.96 9.48 -8.66
C PRO A 120 21.49 9.59 -8.82
N PRO A 121 22.24 10.11 -7.84
CA PRO A 121 23.70 10.10 -7.93
C PRO A 121 24.19 8.65 -7.99
N HIS A 122 25.00 8.33 -9.00
CA HIS A 122 25.43 6.96 -9.26
C HIS A 122 26.71 6.90 -10.09
N ILE A 123 27.39 5.76 -10.01
CA ILE A 123 28.40 5.29 -10.95
C ILE A 123 27.78 4.11 -11.71
N THR A 124 27.80 4.18 -13.04
CA THR A 124 27.32 3.08 -13.89
C THR A 124 28.34 1.94 -13.91
N LEU A 125 27.94 0.75 -13.44
CA LEU A 125 28.75 -0.47 -13.49
C LEU A 125 28.40 -1.34 -14.69
N VAL A 126 27.10 -1.44 -15.01
CA VAL A 126 26.59 -2.10 -16.21
C VAL A 126 25.47 -1.24 -16.74
N SER A 127 25.60 -0.81 -18.00
CA SER A 127 24.62 -0.01 -18.73
C SER A 127 23.30 -0.78 -18.93
N PHE A 128 22.27 -0.11 -19.48
CA PHE A 128 21.01 -0.77 -19.76
C PHE A 128 21.17 -2.04 -20.60
N PHE A 129 20.59 -3.13 -20.12
CA PHE A 129 20.53 -4.41 -20.83
C PHE A 129 19.13 -5.02 -20.71
N LYS A 130 18.67 -5.67 -21.78
CA LYS A 130 17.37 -6.37 -21.80
C LYS A 130 17.52 -7.80 -21.27
N ALA A 131 16.59 -8.21 -20.41
CA ALA A 131 16.58 -9.56 -19.86
C ALA A 131 15.15 -10.12 -19.74
N PRO A 132 14.92 -11.42 -20.01
CA PRO A 132 13.61 -12.02 -19.87
C PRO A 132 13.09 -11.94 -18.43
N ASP A 133 11.77 -11.76 -18.26
CA ASP A 133 11.15 -11.60 -16.94
C ASP A 133 11.42 -12.79 -15.99
N GLU A 134 11.57 -14.00 -16.54
CA GLU A 134 11.94 -15.22 -15.80
C GLU A 134 13.29 -15.12 -15.07
N THR A 135 14.21 -14.32 -15.59
CA THR A 135 15.57 -14.18 -15.04
C THR A 135 15.66 -13.11 -13.93
N SER A 136 14.60 -12.34 -13.70
CA SER A 136 14.59 -11.19 -12.79
C SER A 136 15.12 -11.52 -11.37
N LEU A 137 14.64 -12.63 -10.78
CA LEU A 137 15.09 -13.06 -9.46
C LEU A 137 16.56 -13.51 -9.45
N GLN A 138 17.02 -14.11 -10.54
CA GLN A 138 18.39 -14.57 -10.70
C GLN A 138 19.36 -13.39 -10.82
N LEU A 139 19.00 -12.36 -11.59
CA LEU A 139 19.76 -11.10 -11.69
C LEU A 139 19.91 -10.46 -10.30
N ALA A 140 18.82 -10.36 -9.54
CA ALA A 140 18.83 -9.81 -8.19
C ALA A 140 19.65 -10.62 -7.19
N ARG A 141 19.80 -11.95 -7.39
CA ARG A 141 20.66 -12.82 -6.57
C ARG A 141 22.13 -12.71 -6.96
N ALA A 142 22.41 -12.53 -8.25
CA ALA A 142 23.78 -12.38 -8.75
C ALA A 142 24.49 -11.20 -8.11
N VAL A 143 23.80 -10.07 -7.85
CA VAL A 143 24.39 -8.91 -7.15
C VAL A 143 24.98 -9.32 -5.80
N LYS A 144 24.27 -10.13 -5.01
CA LYS A 144 24.75 -10.60 -3.70
C LYS A 144 25.95 -11.52 -3.83
N GLN A 145 25.86 -12.48 -4.75
CA GLN A 145 26.92 -13.46 -4.97
C GLN A 145 28.21 -12.81 -5.48
N VAL A 146 28.11 -11.76 -6.29
CA VAL A 146 29.28 -10.99 -6.75
C VAL A 146 30.00 -10.31 -5.60
N VAL A 147 29.26 -9.69 -4.67
CA VAL A 147 29.87 -9.08 -3.49
C VAL A 147 30.55 -10.14 -2.62
N GLU A 148 29.88 -11.27 -2.38
CA GLU A 148 30.43 -12.41 -1.64
C GLU A 148 31.69 -12.99 -2.32
N ASN A 149 31.77 -12.96 -3.66
CA ASN A 149 32.90 -13.49 -4.43
C ASN A 149 34.08 -12.52 -4.57
N VAL A 150 33.82 -11.22 -4.73
CA VAL A 150 34.87 -10.20 -4.91
C VAL A 150 35.51 -9.84 -3.58
N GLY A 151 34.74 -9.90 -2.48
CA GLY A 151 35.22 -9.60 -1.14
C GLY A 151 35.20 -8.10 -0.81
N ASP A 152 35.88 -7.77 0.29
CA ASP A 152 35.80 -6.44 0.91
C ASP A 152 36.38 -5.32 0.03
N PRO A 153 35.78 -4.11 0.07
CA PRO A 153 36.34 -2.94 -0.60
C PRO A 153 37.69 -2.53 0.01
N PRO A 154 38.52 -1.74 -0.71
CA PRO A 154 39.73 -1.15 -0.15
C PRO A 154 39.45 -0.38 1.16
N ASN A 155 40.39 -0.44 2.11
CA ASN A 155 40.27 0.24 3.41
C ASN A 155 40.37 1.78 3.33
N SER A 156 40.70 2.32 2.16
CA SER A 156 40.74 3.75 1.88
C SER A 156 39.38 4.25 1.36
N PRO A 157 38.97 5.48 1.73
CA PRO A 157 37.77 6.11 1.17
C PRO A 157 37.87 6.26 -0.35
N LEU A 158 36.75 6.06 -1.07
CA LEU A 158 36.72 6.20 -2.52
C LEU A 158 36.99 7.65 -2.92
N LYS A 159 38.16 7.89 -3.54
CA LYS A 159 38.57 9.22 -4.01
C LYS A 159 37.86 9.60 -5.32
N LEU A 160 37.26 10.78 -5.33
CA LEU A 160 36.55 11.38 -6.46
C LEU A 160 37.27 12.64 -6.94
N GLU A 161 37.54 12.75 -8.24
CA GLU A 161 38.24 13.87 -8.86
C GLU A 161 37.33 14.60 -9.85
N PRO A 162 37.14 15.93 -9.71
CA PRO A 162 36.27 16.67 -10.61
C PRO A 162 36.87 16.77 -12.01
N TYR A 163 36.01 16.58 -13.01
CA TYR A 163 36.31 16.76 -14.42
C TYR A 163 35.25 17.65 -15.04
N ILE A 164 35.70 18.69 -15.75
CA ILE A 164 34.84 19.70 -16.36
C ILE A 164 35.25 19.84 -17.83
N SER A 165 34.26 19.74 -18.71
CA SER A 165 34.38 19.98 -20.14
C SER A 165 33.15 20.75 -20.64
N GLN A 166 33.20 21.28 -21.86
CA GLN A 166 32.15 22.17 -22.38
C GLN A 166 30.73 21.58 -22.35
N ASN A 167 30.59 20.25 -22.47
CA ASN A 167 29.28 19.58 -22.55
C ASN A 167 29.04 18.56 -21.43
N PHE A 168 29.97 18.43 -20.49
CA PHE A 168 29.93 17.40 -19.46
C PHE A 168 30.74 17.80 -18.23
N MET A 169 30.14 17.61 -17.05
CA MET A 169 30.77 17.79 -15.75
C MET A 169 30.52 16.55 -14.89
N GLY A 170 31.54 16.03 -14.22
CA GLY A 170 31.42 14.82 -13.42
C GLY A 170 32.54 14.64 -12.41
N LEU A 171 32.36 13.68 -11.51
CA LEU A 171 33.35 13.25 -10.51
C LEU A 171 33.88 11.87 -10.88
N PHE A 172 35.15 11.76 -11.26
CA PHE A 172 35.78 10.52 -11.69
C PHE A 172 36.39 9.78 -10.51
N VAL A 173 36.28 8.45 -10.54
CA VAL A 173 36.89 7.57 -9.54
C VAL A 173 38.37 7.43 -9.83
N SER A 174 39.23 7.58 -8.82
CA SER A 174 40.67 7.34 -8.98
C SER A 174 40.98 5.88 -9.35
N GLU A 175 42.12 5.64 -10.01
CA GLU A 175 42.44 4.32 -10.59
C GLU A 175 42.40 3.16 -9.57
N GLU A 176 42.89 3.38 -8.35
CA GLU A 176 42.92 2.36 -7.28
C GLU A 176 41.53 1.83 -6.92
N HIS A 177 40.56 2.73 -6.74
CA HIS A 177 39.18 2.35 -6.38
C HIS A 177 38.37 1.92 -7.59
N ALA A 178 38.69 2.45 -8.77
CA ALA A 178 38.05 2.07 -10.02
C ALA A 178 38.23 0.57 -10.28
N ASP A 179 39.39 0.00 -9.95
CA ASP A 179 39.67 -1.42 -10.15
C ASP A 179 38.79 -2.36 -9.31
N TYR A 180 38.41 -1.96 -8.09
CA TYR A 180 37.46 -2.72 -7.27
C TYR A 180 36.06 -2.75 -7.92
N LEU A 181 35.54 -1.58 -8.30
CA LEU A 181 34.24 -1.47 -8.95
C LEU A 181 34.21 -2.16 -10.32
N LYS A 182 35.31 -2.08 -11.10
CA LYS A 182 35.47 -2.85 -12.34
C LYS A 182 35.42 -4.36 -12.09
N LYS A 183 36.07 -4.87 -11.03
CA LYS A 183 36.00 -6.30 -10.66
C LYS A 183 34.56 -6.71 -10.35
N ILE A 184 33.82 -5.92 -9.58
CA ILE A 184 32.39 -6.15 -9.31
C ILE A 184 31.60 -6.23 -10.62
N ALA A 185 31.76 -5.23 -11.51
CA ALA A 185 31.06 -5.19 -12.80
C ALA A 185 31.37 -6.41 -13.69
N VAL A 186 32.65 -6.77 -13.83
CA VAL A 186 33.10 -7.91 -14.64
C VAL A 186 32.61 -9.24 -14.07
N GLN A 187 32.65 -9.42 -12.75
CA GLN A 187 32.14 -10.65 -12.13
C GLN A 187 30.62 -10.77 -12.26
N TYR A 188 29.89 -9.65 -12.14
CA TYR A 188 28.45 -9.64 -12.38
C TYR A 188 28.10 -10.04 -13.82
N VAL A 189 28.77 -9.43 -14.81
CA VAL A 189 28.60 -9.78 -16.23
C VAL A 189 28.93 -11.26 -16.47
N LYS A 190 30.05 -11.75 -15.94
CA LYS A 190 30.45 -13.17 -16.08
C LYS A 190 29.39 -14.11 -15.50
N GLN A 191 28.89 -13.80 -14.30
CA GLN A 191 27.91 -14.63 -13.60
C GLN A 191 26.56 -14.65 -14.30
N VAL A 192 26.07 -13.49 -14.75
CA VAL A 192 24.80 -13.40 -15.49
C VAL A 192 24.93 -14.06 -16.87
N SER A 193 25.99 -13.79 -17.62
CA SER A 193 26.19 -14.37 -18.97
C SER A 193 26.40 -15.89 -18.95
N SER A 194 26.96 -16.43 -17.85
CA SER A 194 27.14 -17.88 -17.70
C SER A 194 25.83 -18.58 -17.32
N ALA A 195 24.93 -17.87 -16.63
CA ALA A 195 23.74 -18.44 -16.03
C ALA A 195 22.45 -18.07 -16.78
N SER A 196 22.55 -17.18 -17.77
CA SER A 196 21.49 -16.73 -18.66
C SER A 196 22.14 -16.39 -20.01
N ALA A 197 21.52 -16.74 -21.14
CA ALA A 197 22.02 -16.43 -22.48
C ALA A 197 21.86 -14.93 -22.84
N ILE A 198 22.26 -14.04 -21.93
CA ILE A 198 22.16 -12.59 -22.04
C ILE A 198 23.56 -12.07 -22.34
N ASN A 199 23.69 -11.22 -23.37
CA ASN A 199 24.94 -10.54 -23.68
C ASN A 199 25.00 -9.24 -22.85
N LEU A 200 25.96 -9.13 -21.94
CA LEU A 200 26.19 -7.92 -21.16
C LEU A 200 27.63 -7.44 -21.33
N GLU A 201 27.79 -6.12 -21.24
CA GLU A 201 29.10 -5.48 -21.24
C GLU A 201 29.31 -4.74 -19.91
N ALA A 202 30.45 -5.00 -19.26
CA ALA A 202 30.81 -4.30 -18.05
C ALA A 202 31.31 -2.90 -18.42
N HIS A 203 30.81 -1.88 -17.72
CA HIS A 203 31.29 -0.51 -17.90
C HIS A 203 32.61 -0.34 -17.14
N VAL A 204 33.72 -0.48 -17.84
CA VAL A 204 35.07 -0.48 -17.23
C VAL A 204 35.87 0.79 -17.51
N ASN A 205 35.39 1.64 -18.40
CA ASN A 205 36.06 2.89 -18.77
C ASN A 205 35.52 4.02 -17.93
N SER A 206 36.41 4.86 -17.38
CA SER A 206 36.03 6.17 -16.84
C SER A 206 34.85 6.12 -15.86
N LEU A 207 34.96 5.35 -14.77
CA LEU A 207 33.91 5.31 -13.75
C LEU A 207 33.75 6.69 -13.12
N HIS A 208 32.53 7.22 -13.14
CA HIS A 208 32.26 8.57 -12.69
C HIS A 208 30.82 8.74 -12.18
N ILE A 209 30.60 9.75 -11.36
CA ILE A 209 29.29 10.34 -11.10
C ILE A 209 29.10 11.51 -12.07
N THR A 210 28.00 11.51 -12.80
CA THR A 210 27.67 12.66 -13.66
C THR A 210 27.07 13.77 -12.81
N LEU A 211 27.60 14.99 -12.89
CA LEU A 211 27.06 16.16 -12.19
C LEU A 211 26.12 16.96 -13.09
N ALA A 212 26.51 17.17 -14.34
CA ALA A 212 25.71 17.88 -15.33
C ALA A 212 26.10 17.46 -16.75
N TYR A 213 25.11 17.30 -17.62
CA TYR A 213 25.28 17.11 -19.05
C TYR A 213 24.00 17.52 -19.78
N HIS A 214 24.06 17.70 -21.10
CA HIS A 214 22.92 18.21 -21.91
C HIS A 214 22.34 19.52 -21.35
N PHE A 215 23.21 20.47 -21.00
CA PHE A 215 22.85 21.83 -20.61
C PHE A 215 23.23 22.83 -21.72
N ASP A 216 22.62 24.01 -21.71
CA ASP A 216 22.95 25.08 -22.67
C ASP A 216 24.36 25.65 -22.41
N VAL A 217 25.09 26.01 -23.46
CA VAL A 217 26.43 26.59 -23.32
C VAL A 217 26.40 27.91 -22.54
N ALA A 218 25.29 28.65 -22.59
CA ALA A 218 25.11 29.91 -21.85
C ALA A 218 25.20 29.75 -20.33
N VAL A 219 24.86 28.57 -19.79
CA VAL A 219 24.84 28.31 -18.34
C VAL A 219 26.12 27.65 -17.83
N TYR A 220 27.12 27.49 -18.70
CA TYR A 220 28.38 26.79 -18.40
C TYR A 220 29.15 27.40 -17.23
N ASP A 221 29.34 28.73 -17.22
CA ASP A 221 30.15 29.40 -16.20
C ASP A 221 29.49 29.32 -14.80
N GLU A 222 28.16 29.42 -14.74
CA GLU A 222 27.39 29.28 -13.50
C GLU A 222 27.45 27.83 -12.96
N LEU A 223 27.27 26.84 -13.83
CA LEU A 223 27.43 25.42 -13.48
C LEU A 223 28.85 25.11 -13.01
N LYS A 224 29.86 25.66 -13.70
CA LYS A 224 31.26 25.49 -13.34
C LYS A 224 31.53 26.03 -11.94
N SER A 225 31.01 27.21 -11.61
CA SER A 225 31.14 27.79 -10.27
C SER A 225 30.55 26.87 -9.19
N LEU A 226 29.37 26.28 -9.44
CA LEU A 226 28.75 25.33 -8.50
C LEU A 226 29.59 24.05 -8.32
N VAL A 227 30.24 23.57 -9.38
CA VAL A 227 31.13 22.40 -9.31
C VAL A 227 32.43 22.74 -8.59
N ASP A 228 32.99 23.94 -8.79
CA ASP A 228 34.19 24.39 -8.08
C ASP A 228 33.94 24.56 -6.56
N GLU A 229 32.71 24.94 -6.17
CA GLU A 229 32.26 24.97 -4.78
C GLU A 229 32.04 23.57 -4.17
N LEU A 230 31.87 22.54 -5.01
CA LEU A 230 31.67 21.17 -4.56
C LEU A 230 33.01 20.61 -4.08
N GLN A 231 33.13 20.40 -2.77
CA GLN A 231 34.26 19.70 -2.15
C GLN A 231 33.80 18.30 -1.73
N PRO A 232 33.97 17.24 -2.56
CA PRO A 232 33.40 15.93 -2.28
C PRO A 232 33.91 15.37 -0.95
N PHE A 233 33.00 14.93 -0.09
CA PHE A 233 33.38 14.28 1.18
C PHE A 233 34.25 13.05 0.92
N GLU A 234 35.40 12.97 1.60
CA GLU A 234 36.31 11.84 1.48
C GLU A 234 35.67 10.55 2.02
N GLN A 235 35.04 10.60 3.19
CA GLN A 235 34.36 9.43 3.76
C GLN A 235 32.96 9.24 3.15
N SER A 236 32.84 8.27 2.24
CA SER A 236 31.58 7.94 1.57
C SER A 236 31.24 6.46 1.73
N SER A 237 30.01 6.19 2.15
CA SER A 237 29.42 4.86 2.09
C SER A 237 28.82 4.65 0.71
N TRP A 238 28.77 3.40 0.26
CA TRP A 238 28.29 3.06 -1.09
C TRP A 238 27.33 1.89 -1.05
N GLU A 239 26.37 1.87 -1.99
CA GLU A 239 25.46 0.76 -2.20
C GLU A 239 25.44 0.33 -3.66
N LEU A 240 25.53 -0.97 -3.88
CA LEU A 240 25.28 -1.59 -5.18
C LEU A 240 23.77 -1.78 -5.36
N ARG A 241 23.22 -1.18 -6.42
CA ARG A 241 21.77 -1.16 -6.68
C ARG A 241 21.45 -1.65 -8.08
N LEU A 242 20.56 -2.64 -8.18
CA LEU A 242 20.02 -3.14 -9.43
C LEU A 242 18.61 -2.57 -9.63
N TYR A 243 18.45 -1.78 -10.68
CA TYR A 243 17.17 -1.19 -11.08
C TYR A 243 16.66 -1.84 -12.37
N SER A 244 15.36 -1.68 -12.62
CA SER A 244 14.79 -1.96 -13.93
C SER A 244 13.68 -0.99 -14.30
N ARG A 245 13.46 -0.82 -15.60
CA ARG A 245 12.42 0.05 -16.16
C ARG A 245 11.68 -0.64 -17.30
N ASP A 246 10.51 -0.12 -17.65
CA ASP A 246 9.78 -0.58 -18.83
C ASP A 246 10.44 0.00 -20.10
N PRO A 247 10.89 -0.84 -21.05
CA PRO A 247 11.61 -0.39 -22.23
C PRO A 247 10.77 0.48 -23.17
N ARG A 248 9.44 0.34 -23.14
CA ARG A 248 8.52 1.10 -24.01
C ARG A 248 8.62 2.61 -23.75
N PHE A 249 8.96 2.98 -22.51
CA PHE A 249 9.02 4.36 -22.06
C PHE A 249 10.47 4.87 -21.91
N ALA A 250 11.45 4.19 -22.53
CA ALA A 250 12.88 4.53 -22.40
C ALA A 250 13.23 5.96 -22.87
N ASN A 251 12.43 6.55 -23.77
CA ASN A 251 12.60 7.90 -24.29
C ASN A 251 11.49 8.88 -23.82
N HIS A 252 10.68 8.48 -22.83
CA HIS A 252 9.61 9.34 -22.31
C HIS A 252 10.11 10.10 -21.08
N GLN A 253 9.63 11.33 -20.94
CA GLN A 253 9.78 12.07 -19.69
C GLN A 253 8.77 11.57 -18.67
N VAL A 254 9.15 11.62 -17.39
CA VAL A 254 8.31 11.19 -16.27
C VAL A 254 7.74 12.40 -15.56
N TYR A 255 6.42 12.40 -15.39
CA TYR A 255 5.68 13.46 -14.72
C TYR A 255 4.90 12.90 -13.54
N LYS A 256 5.06 13.51 -12.36
CA LYS A 256 4.32 13.12 -11.16
C LYS A 256 2.98 13.84 -11.12
N VAL A 257 1.90 13.11 -10.85
CA VAL A 257 0.56 13.67 -10.66
C VAL A 257 0.49 14.43 -9.35
N MET A 258 0.25 15.74 -9.44
CA MET A 258 0.11 16.66 -8.30
C MET A 258 -1.36 16.93 -7.95
N GLN A 259 -2.28 16.66 -8.87
CA GLN A 259 -3.71 16.81 -8.68
C GLN A 259 -4.47 15.66 -9.37
N GLY A 260 -5.44 15.07 -8.67
CA GLY A 260 -6.26 14.00 -9.24
C GLY A 260 -7.24 14.50 -10.30
N TYR A 261 -7.57 13.65 -11.27
CA TYR A 261 -8.51 13.95 -12.35
C TYR A 261 -9.37 12.75 -12.70
N THR A 262 -10.68 12.98 -12.81
CA THR A 262 -11.64 11.97 -13.26
C THR A 262 -11.99 12.22 -14.73
N PRO A 263 -11.79 11.24 -15.62
CA PRO A 263 -12.10 11.34 -17.03
C PRO A 263 -13.57 11.70 -17.28
N LYS A 264 -13.81 12.63 -18.21
CA LYS A 264 -15.14 13.00 -18.70
C LYS A 264 -15.45 12.34 -20.05
N ALA A 265 -14.42 12.02 -20.82
CA ALA A 265 -14.50 11.32 -22.09
C ALA A 265 -13.69 10.02 -22.06
N SER A 266 -13.93 9.12 -23.02
CA SER A 266 -13.35 7.77 -23.05
C SER A 266 -11.85 7.74 -23.42
N ASP A 267 -11.37 8.80 -24.05
CA ASP A 267 -9.98 9.01 -24.46
C ASP A 267 -9.15 9.75 -23.40
N GLU A 268 -9.80 10.23 -22.32
CA GLU A 268 -9.13 10.92 -21.21
C GLU A 268 -8.56 9.92 -20.18
N LEU A 269 -7.37 10.23 -19.65
CA LEU A 269 -6.67 9.41 -18.66
C LEU A 269 -7.08 9.81 -17.23
N GLU A 270 -7.39 8.81 -16.40
CA GLU A 270 -7.62 9.02 -14.97
C GLU A 270 -6.28 9.36 -14.29
N LEU A 271 -6.21 10.50 -13.60
CA LEU A 271 -5.04 10.89 -12.83
C LEU A 271 -5.24 10.58 -11.35
N VAL A 272 -4.41 9.68 -10.83
CA VAL A 272 -4.36 9.33 -9.40
C VAL A 272 -3.23 10.12 -8.75
N LEU A 273 -3.54 10.84 -7.65
CA LEU A 273 -2.56 11.64 -6.95
C LEU A 273 -1.33 10.80 -6.54
N GLY A 274 -0.14 11.25 -6.93
CA GLY A 274 1.13 10.55 -6.66
C GLY A 274 1.53 9.49 -7.68
N ASP A 275 0.70 9.20 -8.70
CA ASP A 275 1.09 8.38 -9.85
C ASP A 275 2.17 9.09 -10.71
N TYR A 276 2.85 8.31 -11.53
CA TYR A 276 3.77 8.80 -12.55
C TYR A 276 3.19 8.58 -13.94
N ILE A 277 3.32 9.57 -14.81
CA ILE A 277 2.85 9.53 -16.19
C ILE A 277 4.08 9.62 -17.10
N TYR A 278 4.15 8.69 -18.05
CA TYR A 278 5.10 8.73 -19.15
C TYR A 278 4.54 9.58 -20.28
N ILE A 279 5.27 10.62 -20.67
CA ILE A 279 4.87 11.58 -21.72
C ILE A 279 6.03 11.72 -22.71
N ASP A 280 5.77 11.58 -24.01
CA ASP A 280 6.76 11.83 -25.05
C ASP A 280 7.07 13.34 -25.11
N GLU A 281 8.35 13.71 -25.28
CA GLU A 281 8.76 15.11 -25.28
C GLU A 281 8.01 15.97 -26.31
N LYS A 282 7.63 15.36 -27.44
CA LYS A 282 6.96 16.04 -28.56
C LYS A 282 5.51 16.38 -28.27
N GLU A 283 4.88 15.77 -27.27
CA GLU A 283 3.48 16.03 -26.91
C GLU A 283 3.27 17.45 -26.39
N PHE A 284 4.29 18.03 -25.75
CA PHE A 284 4.23 19.42 -25.29
C PHE A 284 4.33 20.42 -26.45
N ASP A 285 4.96 20.05 -27.55
CA ASP A 285 5.07 20.91 -28.75
C ASP A 285 3.80 20.88 -29.61
N SER A 286 3.03 19.79 -29.56
CA SER A 286 1.80 19.59 -30.34
C SER A 286 0.55 20.13 -29.64
N SER A 287 0.60 20.30 -28.31
CA SER A 287 -0.55 20.75 -27.51
C SER A 287 -0.70 22.26 -27.49
N SER A 288 -1.81 22.77 -28.03
CA SER A 288 -2.17 24.19 -27.95
C SER A 288 -3.08 24.54 -26.76
N ASP A 289 -3.75 23.54 -26.17
CA ASP A 289 -4.76 23.69 -25.13
C ASP A 289 -4.31 23.19 -23.75
N GLY A 290 -3.08 22.69 -23.63
CA GLY A 290 -2.50 22.18 -22.39
C GLY A 290 -2.85 20.73 -22.07
N TRP A 291 -3.51 20.02 -22.99
CA TRP A 291 -3.75 18.58 -22.90
C TRP A 291 -2.70 17.80 -23.67
N VAL A 292 -2.17 16.75 -23.06
CA VAL A 292 -1.09 15.92 -23.63
C VAL A 292 -1.46 14.45 -23.54
N HIS A 293 -0.97 13.63 -24.46
CA HIS A 293 -1.14 12.19 -24.37
C HIS A 293 -0.05 11.58 -23.48
N GLY A 294 -0.43 10.64 -22.62
CA GLY A 294 0.53 9.96 -21.75
C GLY A 294 0.04 8.61 -21.26
N THR A 295 0.95 7.85 -20.65
CA THR A 295 0.67 6.52 -20.10
C THR A 295 0.91 6.50 -18.60
N SER A 296 -0.09 6.06 -17.83
CA SER A 296 0.03 5.88 -16.38
C SER A 296 0.97 4.73 -16.05
N TRP A 297 1.95 4.98 -15.18
CA TRP A 297 2.86 3.97 -14.64
C TRP A 297 2.12 2.97 -13.74
N LEU A 298 1.16 3.45 -12.95
CA LEU A 298 0.39 2.60 -12.03
C LEU A 298 -0.52 1.61 -12.77
N THR A 299 -1.09 2.02 -13.91
CA THR A 299 -2.14 1.23 -14.60
C THR A 299 -1.76 0.72 -15.98
N GLY A 300 -0.69 1.25 -16.58
CA GLY A 300 -0.31 0.96 -17.97
C GLY A 300 -1.28 1.49 -19.03
N VAL A 301 -2.32 2.24 -18.63
CA VAL A 301 -3.32 2.80 -19.54
C VAL A 301 -2.84 4.13 -20.12
N SER A 302 -3.05 4.32 -21.42
CA SER A 302 -2.76 5.57 -22.12
C SER A 302 -4.02 6.39 -22.39
N GLY A 303 -3.90 7.71 -22.36
CA GLY A 303 -4.99 8.64 -22.66
C GLY A 303 -4.54 10.09 -22.60
N CYS A 304 -5.44 11.00 -22.94
CA CYS A 304 -5.24 12.44 -22.87
C CYS A 304 -5.38 12.93 -21.43
N LEU A 305 -4.47 13.78 -20.96
CA LEU A 305 -4.49 14.35 -19.62
C LEU A 305 -4.19 15.86 -19.63
N PRO A 306 -4.72 16.62 -18.66
CA PRO A 306 -4.33 18.01 -18.46
C PRO A 306 -2.90 18.07 -17.90
N ALA A 307 -1.93 18.56 -18.70
CA ALA A 307 -0.53 18.61 -18.31
C ALA A 307 -0.28 19.40 -17.01
N VAL A 308 -1.09 20.44 -16.79
CA VAL A 308 -1.04 21.34 -15.61
C VAL A 308 -1.24 20.62 -14.27
N TYR A 309 -1.80 19.42 -14.26
CA TYR A 309 -1.97 18.61 -13.04
C TYR A 309 -0.77 17.74 -12.72
N THR A 310 0.27 17.82 -13.54
CA THR A 310 1.47 17.02 -13.41
C THR A 310 2.71 17.91 -13.30
N ARG A 311 3.80 17.35 -12.75
CA ARG A 311 5.08 18.04 -12.63
C ARG A 311 6.22 17.11 -13.02
N ARG A 312 7.13 17.58 -13.88
CA ARG A 312 8.30 16.81 -14.30
C ARG A 312 9.11 16.35 -13.09
N THR A 313 9.50 15.07 -13.09
CA THR A 313 10.28 14.41 -12.04
C THR A 313 11.38 13.56 -12.67
N ALA A 314 12.27 12.98 -11.86
CA ALA A 314 13.36 12.16 -12.37
C ALA A 314 12.81 10.89 -13.02
N GLU A 315 13.39 10.45 -14.13
CA GLU A 315 12.99 9.20 -14.79
C GLU A 315 13.12 8.00 -13.86
N SER A 316 14.16 8.02 -13.02
CA SER A 316 14.44 6.98 -12.03
C SER A 316 13.36 6.83 -10.96
N ASP A 317 12.50 7.82 -10.75
CA ASP A 317 11.41 7.74 -9.77
C ASP A 317 10.37 6.68 -10.14
N ALA A 318 10.27 6.35 -11.43
CA ALA A 318 9.38 5.30 -11.95
C ALA A 318 10.08 3.93 -12.08
N TRP A 319 11.34 3.80 -11.66
CA TRP A 319 12.10 2.55 -11.78
C TRP A 319 11.85 1.60 -10.61
N THR A 320 11.97 0.32 -10.90
CA THR A 320 11.84 -0.76 -9.92
C THR A 320 13.21 -1.09 -9.34
N LEU A 321 13.39 -0.93 -8.03
CA LEU A 321 14.58 -1.44 -7.31
C LEU A 321 14.41 -2.93 -6.97
N HIS A 322 15.34 -3.77 -7.47
CA HIS A 322 15.36 -5.23 -7.27
C HIS A 322 16.26 -5.66 -6.10
N ARG A 323 17.40 -5.01 -5.94
CA ARG A 323 18.39 -5.34 -4.91
C ARG A 323 19.22 -4.10 -4.57
N ALA A 324 19.52 -3.90 -3.29
CA ALA A 324 20.48 -2.95 -2.77
C ALA A 324 21.40 -3.67 -1.77
N ILE A 325 22.73 -3.46 -1.86
CA ILE A 325 23.73 -4.05 -0.96
C ILE A 325 24.80 -3.01 -0.63
N SER A 326 25.06 -2.77 0.65
CA SER A 326 26.08 -1.82 1.10
C SER A 326 27.51 -2.36 0.92
N LEU A 327 28.41 -1.49 0.46
CA LEU A 327 29.86 -1.70 0.35
C LEU A 327 30.52 -1.00 1.54
N GLY A 328 30.81 -1.75 2.61
CA GLY A 328 31.41 -1.22 3.83
C GLY A 328 31.48 -2.28 4.92
N ASN A 329 32.56 -2.28 5.68
CA ASN A 329 32.89 -3.33 6.63
C ASN A 329 31.92 -3.31 7.82
N ASN A 330 30.88 -4.13 7.74
CA ASN A 330 30.15 -4.68 8.87
C ASN A 330 29.73 -6.11 8.52
N SER A 331 30.72 -6.96 8.23
CA SER A 331 30.60 -8.39 8.52
C SER A 331 30.67 -8.58 10.05
N THR A 332 29.61 -8.16 10.74
CA THR A 332 29.27 -8.73 12.03
C THR A 332 27.80 -9.11 12.00
N ASP A 333 27.57 -10.41 11.90
CA ASP A 333 26.49 -11.04 12.64
C ASP A 333 26.64 -10.66 14.12
N ASN A 334 26.10 -9.51 14.54
CA ASN A 334 26.12 -9.11 15.96
C ASN A 334 24.89 -9.67 16.67
N LYS A 335 25.03 -10.92 17.11
CA LYS A 335 24.44 -11.40 18.37
C LYS A 335 25.18 -10.73 19.54
N SER A 336 24.40 -10.27 20.53
CA SER A 336 24.75 -9.91 21.93
C SER A 336 25.86 -8.84 22.12
N GLU A 337 25.72 -7.82 22.97
CA GLU A 337 25.43 -7.94 24.39
C GLU A 337 24.61 -6.78 24.97
N SER A 338 23.96 -7.14 26.07
CA SER A 338 23.08 -6.43 26.97
C SER A 338 23.75 -5.38 27.86
N ASP A 339 22.89 -4.48 28.35
CA ASP A 339 22.93 -3.77 29.63
C ASP A 339 24.06 -2.76 29.92
N SER A 340 23.70 -1.48 29.99
CA SER A 340 23.42 -0.82 31.28
C SER A 340 23.26 0.70 31.12
N ASN A 341 22.52 1.30 32.05
CA ASN A 341 22.28 2.73 32.31
C ASN A 341 21.03 3.35 31.68
N LEU A 342 19.88 2.94 32.24
CA LEU A 342 18.89 3.92 32.67
C LEU A 342 19.54 4.84 33.71
N GLU A 343 19.49 6.15 33.49
CA GLU A 343 19.08 7.19 34.46
C GLU A 343 19.59 8.57 34.03
N MET A 344 18.74 9.35 33.36
CA MET A 344 18.54 10.80 33.58
C MET A 344 17.78 11.41 32.40
N ALA A 345 16.49 11.66 32.58
CA ALA A 345 15.79 12.83 32.03
C ALA A 345 14.37 12.86 32.61
N ARG A 346 14.24 13.38 33.83
CA ARG A 346 12.95 13.82 34.36
C ARG A 346 12.73 15.27 33.95
N SER A 347 11.48 15.53 33.54
CA SER A 347 10.74 16.78 33.68
C SER A 347 11.09 17.96 32.75
N TYR A 348 10.34 18.04 31.64
CA TYR A 348 9.79 19.30 31.13
C TYR A 348 8.26 19.13 31.04
N PRO A 349 7.46 20.18 31.29
CA PRO A 349 6.01 20.08 31.26
C PRO A 349 5.56 19.92 29.80
N HIS A 350 5.23 18.69 29.40
CA HIS A 350 4.50 18.46 28.15
C HIS A 350 3.05 18.89 28.36
N GLU A 351 2.62 19.92 27.63
CA GLU A 351 1.20 20.10 27.31
C GLU A 351 0.67 18.78 26.73
N ASP A 352 -0.54 18.39 27.11
CA ASP A 352 -1.11 17.10 26.72
C ASP A 352 -1.38 17.10 25.20
N ALA A 353 -0.46 16.51 24.43
CA ALA A 353 -0.55 16.42 22.98
C ALA A 353 -1.84 15.73 22.50
N SER A 354 -2.49 14.92 23.35
CA SER A 354 -3.79 14.33 23.03
C SER A 354 -4.93 15.34 23.12
N GLN A 355 -4.85 16.28 24.06
CA GLN A 355 -5.81 17.38 24.20
C GLN A 355 -5.63 18.41 23.07
N LEU A 356 -4.40 18.79 22.74
CA LEU A 356 -4.13 19.71 21.63
C LEU A 356 -4.56 19.11 20.28
N GLY A 357 -4.36 17.80 20.08
CA GLY A 357 -4.83 17.08 18.90
C GLY A 357 -6.35 17.10 18.77
N PHE A 358 -7.06 16.93 19.90
CA PHE A 358 -8.53 17.02 19.98
C PHE A 358 -9.06 18.43 19.72
N GLU A 359 -8.43 19.47 20.28
CA GLU A 359 -8.85 20.86 20.05
C GLU A 359 -8.73 21.25 18.57
N LYS A 360 -7.62 20.85 17.91
CA LYS A 360 -7.41 21.15 16.48
C LYS A 360 -8.31 20.35 15.54
N SER A 361 -8.72 19.13 15.89
CA SER A 361 -9.63 18.34 15.07
C SER A 361 -11.05 18.92 15.09
N GLU A 362 -11.53 19.40 16.25
CA GLU A 362 -12.82 20.09 16.38
C GLU A 362 -12.87 21.38 15.55
N GLU A 363 -11.79 22.18 15.56
CA GLU A 363 -11.65 23.37 14.72
C GLU A 363 -11.70 23.02 13.22
N SER A 364 -10.90 22.04 12.81
CA SER A 364 -10.79 21.61 11.40
C SER A 364 -12.12 21.06 10.87
N TYR A 365 -12.87 20.31 11.70
CA TYR A 365 -14.17 19.78 11.31
C TYR A 365 -15.22 20.89 11.19
N THR A 366 -15.18 21.90 12.06
CA THR A 366 -16.11 23.04 11.98
C THR A 366 -15.95 23.81 10.67
N GLU A 367 -14.72 23.94 10.16
CA GLU A 367 -14.45 24.51 8.85
C GLU A 367 -14.91 23.59 7.70
N TRP A 368 -14.65 22.29 7.81
CA TRP A 368 -15.11 21.32 6.82
C TRP A 368 -16.64 21.25 6.74
N ALA A 369 -17.35 21.24 7.87
CA ALA A 369 -18.82 21.19 7.92
C ALA A 369 -19.44 22.39 7.20
N LYS A 370 -18.89 23.61 7.39
CA LYS A 370 -19.29 24.82 6.68
C LYS A 370 -19.06 24.70 5.16
N PHE A 371 -17.89 24.18 4.76
CA PHE A 371 -17.58 23.94 3.35
C PHE A 371 -18.53 22.90 2.73
N TRP A 372 -18.81 21.82 3.45
CA TRP A 372 -19.65 20.72 2.99
C TRP A 372 -21.12 21.11 2.89
N GLU A 373 -21.66 21.83 3.87
CA GLU A 373 -23.01 22.41 3.79
C GLU A 373 -23.15 23.33 2.57
N ALA A 374 -22.12 24.12 2.26
CA ALA A 374 -22.09 24.96 1.06
C ALA A 374 -22.02 24.13 -0.24
N GLN A 375 -21.31 23.01 -0.25
CA GLN A 375 -21.20 22.14 -1.41
C GLN A 375 -22.48 21.32 -1.66
N VAL A 376 -23.09 20.79 -0.60
CA VAL A 376 -24.39 20.09 -0.66
C VAL A 376 -25.49 21.05 -1.12
N ALA A 377 -25.46 22.32 -0.70
CA ALA A 377 -26.37 23.35 -1.19
C ALA A 377 -26.24 23.65 -2.69
N GLN A 378 -25.06 23.44 -3.29
CA GLN A 378 -24.82 23.63 -4.73
C GLN A 378 -25.25 22.42 -5.58
N THR A 379 -25.50 21.27 -4.96
CA THR A 379 -25.92 20.03 -5.64
C THR A 379 -27.39 19.73 -5.37
N SER A 380 -28.30 20.56 -5.91
CA SER A 380 -29.70 20.17 -6.13
C SER A 380 -29.93 19.89 -7.62
N PRO A 381 -30.68 18.84 -8.01
CA PRO A 381 -30.80 18.43 -9.40
C PRO A 381 -31.90 19.23 -10.09
N ASP A 382 -31.53 20.14 -10.99
CA ASP A 382 -32.48 20.69 -11.96
C ASP A 382 -31.75 21.11 -13.24
N VAL A 383 -31.40 20.14 -14.09
CA VAL A 383 -31.22 20.36 -15.54
C VAL A 383 -31.58 19.09 -16.30
N LEU A 384 -32.86 18.92 -16.64
CA LEU A 384 -33.31 18.30 -17.89
C LEU A 384 -34.74 18.78 -18.17
N THR A 385 -34.86 19.89 -18.90
CA THR A 385 -35.92 20.11 -19.89
C THR A 385 -35.55 21.37 -20.68
N SER A 386 -34.99 21.17 -21.88
CA SER A 386 -34.98 22.18 -22.92
C SER A 386 -36.28 22.04 -23.72
N THR A 387 -37.02 23.14 -23.88
CA THR A 387 -37.55 23.58 -25.19
C THR A 387 -38.12 24.99 -25.11
N ALA A 388 -37.57 25.84 -25.99
CA ALA A 388 -38.16 26.94 -26.74
C ALA A 388 -38.65 28.25 -26.06
N ASP A 389 -38.00 29.32 -26.56
CA ASP A 389 -38.55 30.61 -27.01
C ASP A 389 -38.68 31.84 -26.07
N ASP A 390 -37.84 32.82 -26.46
CA ASP A 390 -38.11 34.24 -26.72
C ASP A 390 -38.21 35.33 -25.62
N HIS A 391 -37.27 36.28 -25.80
CA HIS A 391 -37.37 37.75 -25.70
C HIS A 391 -37.69 38.49 -24.38
N LYS A 392 -36.74 39.41 -24.08
CA LYS A 392 -36.88 40.83 -23.66
C LYS A 392 -36.85 41.24 -22.17
N THR A 393 -35.74 41.92 -21.85
CA THR A 393 -35.58 43.25 -21.18
C THR A 393 -35.85 43.48 -19.69
N SER A 394 -34.80 44.06 -19.07
CA SER A 394 -34.76 45.25 -18.17
C SER A 394 -34.71 45.06 -16.64
N SER A 395 -33.59 45.56 -16.09
CA SER A 395 -33.40 46.36 -14.86
C SER A 395 -34.21 46.07 -13.58
N SER A 396 -33.52 45.83 -12.46
CA SER A 396 -33.29 46.86 -11.42
C SER A 396 -32.84 46.24 -10.08
N SER A 397 -32.06 47.05 -9.35
CA SER A 397 -31.50 46.86 -8.01
C SER A 397 -32.55 46.92 -6.89
N ARG A 398 -32.38 46.15 -5.80
CA ARG A 398 -32.12 46.64 -4.42
C ARG A 398 -32.39 45.59 -3.32
N ASN A 399 -31.57 45.73 -2.27
CA ASN A 399 -31.56 45.12 -0.93
C ASN A 399 -32.92 44.97 -0.23
N GLY A 400 -32.94 44.03 0.73
CA GLY A 400 -33.73 44.17 1.96
C GLY A 400 -34.26 42.86 2.52
N ASP A 401 -33.74 42.47 3.69
CA ASP A 401 -34.14 41.33 4.51
C ASP A 401 -35.66 41.23 4.76
N ALA A 402 -36.19 40.01 4.65
CA ALA A 402 -37.44 39.63 5.28
C ALA A 402 -37.42 38.13 5.65
N GLU A 403 -37.48 37.92 6.97
CA GLU A 403 -37.78 36.73 7.74
C GLU A 403 -38.45 35.53 7.02
N SER A 404 -37.91 34.35 7.33
CA SER A 404 -38.65 33.17 7.82
C SER A 404 -40.04 32.94 7.21
N LYS A 405 -40.09 32.10 6.17
CA LYS A 405 -41.15 31.10 5.91
C LYS A 405 -40.90 30.41 4.58
N LEU A 406 -40.40 29.18 4.59
CA LEU A 406 -41.06 28.03 3.95
C LEU A 406 -40.32 26.72 4.28
N CYS A 407 -40.53 26.21 5.50
CA CYS A 407 -40.66 24.76 5.65
C CYS A 407 -42.18 24.48 5.67
N SER A 408 -42.58 23.46 4.92
CA SER A 408 -43.95 22.94 4.76
C SER A 408 -44.85 23.65 3.73
N LYS A 409 -44.83 23.13 2.50
CA LYS A 409 -45.89 22.28 1.89
C LYS A 409 -45.38 21.93 0.48
N ASN A 410 -45.15 20.66 0.16
CA ASN A 410 -46.22 19.71 -0.10
C ASN A 410 -46.01 18.36 0.59
N ALA A 411 -46.92 18.08 1.52
CA ALA A 411 -47.31 16.72 1.82
C ALA A 411 -48.19 16.21 0.67
N THR A 412 -47.63 15.32 -0.15
CA THR A 412 -48.38 14.20 -0.69
C THR A 412 -47.91 12.97 0.07
N ASN A 413 -48.83 12.36 0.82
CA ASN A 413 -48.62 11.23 1.73
C ASN A 413 -47.67 10.15 1.19
N GLY A 414 -46.51 10.04 1.81
CA GLY A 414 -45.57 8.93 1.76
C GLY A 414 -44.54 9.12 2.87
N GLN A 415 -44.42 8.17 3.79
CA GLN A 415 -43.72 8.27 5.07
C GLN A 415 -42.25 8.69 4.92
N ASN A 416 -41.84 9.81 5.52
CA ASN A 416 -40.42 10.14 5.68
C ASN A 416 -39.87 9.31 6.86
N THR A 417 -39.50 8.06 6.59
CA THR A 417 -38.81 7.19 7.55
C THR A 417 -37.32 7.51 7.51
N ASP A 418 -36.72 7.84 8.66
CA ASP A 418 -35.27 8.02 8.82
C ASP A 418 -34.51 6.84 8.17
N ARG A 419 -33.74 7.11 7.10
CA ARG A 419 -33.01 6.07 6.36
C ARG A 419 -31.78 5.65 7.18
N ARG A 420 -31.69 4.36 7.47
CA ARG A 420 -30.63 3.74 8.28
C ARG A 420 -29.34 3.58 7.48
N TRP A 421 -28.20 3.80 8.15
CA TRP A 421 -26.88 3.63 7.57
C TRP A 421 -26.30 2.24 7.81
N TYR A 422 -25.66 1.71 6.77
CA TYR A 422 -24.81 0.53 6.79
C TYR A 422 -23.44 0.93 6.27
N PHE A 423 -22.43 0.76 7.11
CA PHE A 423 -21.06 1.11 6.81
C PHE A 423 -20.19 -0.13 6.68
N ALA A 424 -19.22 -0.08 5.78
CA ALA A 424 -18.13 -1.03 5.71
C ALA A 424 -16.80 -0.29 5.77
N MET A 425 -15.88 -0.76 6.62
CA MET A 425 -14.59 -0.13 6.86
C MET A 425 -13.45 -1.15 6.75
N ARG A 426 -12.41 -0.82 5.99
CA ARG A 426 -11.15 -1.60 5.97
C ARG A 426 -10.39 -1.36 7.27
N HIS A 427 -9.72 -2.38 7.81
CA HIS A 427 -8.80 -2.20 8.93
C HIS A 427 -7.70 -1.14 8.67
N GLY A 428 -7.10 -0.63 9.75
CA GLY A 428 -5.97 0.32 9.71
C GLY A 428 -4.63 -0.28 9.25
N GLU A 429 -3.59 0.55 9.22
CA GLU A 429 -2.21 0.16 8.91
C GLU A 429 -1.72 -1.02 9.78
N ARG A 430 -1.07 -2.00 9.13
CA ARG A 430 -0.62 -3.26 9.75
C ARG A 430 0.88 -3.25 10.04
N VAL A 431 1.27 -3.86 11.15
CA VAL A 431 2.69 -4.00 11.52
C VAL A 431 3.47 -4.84 10.50
N ASP A 432 2.92 -5.97 10.07
CA ASP A 432 3.63 -6.89 9.14
C ASP A 432 3.93 -6.28 7.77
N LEU A 433 3.04 -5.45 7.24
CA LEU A 433 3.24 -4.76 5.96
C LEU A 433 4.19 -3.56 6.09
N THR A 434 4.25 -2.94 7.26
CA THR A 434 5.13 -1.78 7.50
C THR A 434 6.58 -2.21 7.77
N TYR A 435 6.78 -3.33 8.48
CA TYR A 435 8.10 -3.74 8.96
C TYR A 435 8.57 -5.12 8.46
N GLY A 436 7.76 -5.85 7.70
CA GLY A 436 8.09 -7.19 7.21
C GLY A 436 8.17 -8.22 8.34
N GLN A 437 9.33 -8.87 8.52
CA GLN A 437 9.55 -9.88 9.56
C GLN A 437 9.80 -9.23 10.93
N TRP A 438 8.74 -8.67 11.52
CA TRP A 438 8.82 -7.88 12.74
C TRP A 438 8.94 -8.71 14.04
N VAL A 439 8.41 -9.94 14.05
CA VAL A 439 8.36 -10.78 15.27
C VAL A 439 9.76 -11.12 15.81
N PRO A 440 10.73 -11.62 15.01
CA PRO A 440 12.08 -11.87 15.50
C PRO A 440 12.81 -10.61 16.01
N TYR A 441 12.39 -9.43 15.54
CA TYR A 441 12.99 -8.16 15.91
C TYR A 441 12.41 -7.57 17.20
N CYS A 442 11.14 -7.85 17.48
CA CYS A 442 10.41 -7.25 18.60
C CYS A 442 10.17 -8.22 19.76
N PHE A 443 10.64 -9.46 19.68
CA PHE A 443 10.56 -10.43 20.78
C PHE A 443 11.96 -10.83 21.21
N ASP A 444 12.25 -10.73 22.50
CA ASP A 444 13.52 -11.17 23.07
C ASP A 444 13.62 -12.71 23.17
N GLU A 445 14.77 -13.20 23.67
CA GLU A 445 15.02 -14.64 23.85
C GLU A 445 14.03 -15.31 24.82
N ASN A 446 13.47 -14.54 25.75
CA ASN A 446 12.45 -14.99 26.70
C ASN A 446 11.03 -14.96 26.11
N GLY A 447 10.87 -14.47 24.87
CA GLY A 447 9.57 -14.32 24.22
C GLY A 447 8.76 -13.12 24.72
N THR A 448 9.42 -12.14 25.34
CA THR A 448 8.81 -10.88 25.79
C THR A 448 8.82 -9.86 24.66
N TYR A 449 7.69 -9.19 24.46
CA TYR A 449 7.58 -8.12 23.47
C TYR A 449 8.33 -6.87 23.92
N VAL A 450 9.21 -6.36 23.06
CA VAL A 450 9.96 -5.11 23.23
C VAL A 450 9.68 -4.19 22.06
N ARG A 451 9.15 -3.00 22.34
CA ARG A 451 8.89 -1.99 21.32
C ARG A 451 10.20 -1.38 20.82
N LYS A 452 10.52 -1.58 19.53
CA LYS A 452 11.77 -1.10 18.88
C LYS A 452 11.59 0.06 17.90
N ASP A 453 10.35 0.47 17.65
CA ASP A 453 9.98 1.60 16.80
C ASP A 453 8.76 2.31 17.39
N LEU A 454 8.65 3.64 17.22
CA LEU A 454 7.55 4.40 17.83
C LEU A 454 6.19 4.08 17.20
N ASN A 455 6.16 3.69 15.94
CA ASN A 455 4.93 3.29 15.26
C ASN A 455 4.52 1.82 15.56
N MET A 456 5.32 1.08 16.33
CA MET A 456 4.91 -0.22 16.87
C MET A 456 3.96 -0.07 18.09
N PRO A 457 3.09 -1.07 18.36
CA PRO A 457 2.25 -1.10 19.56
C PRO A 457 3.03 -0.86 20.86
N LEU A 458 2.39 -0.26 21.86
CA LEU A 458 2.99 -0.09 23.19
C LEU A 458 3.19 -1.43 23.90
N SER A 459 2.22 -2.32 23.74
CA SER A 459 2.20 -3.67 24.27
C SER A 459 1.40 -4.56 23.33
N LEU A 460 1.59 -5.87 23.46
CA LEU A 460 0.79 -6.88 22.78
C LEU A 460 -0.01 -7.66 23.82
N PRO A 461 -1.32 -7.89 23.60
CA PRO A 461 -2.11 -8.76 24.45
C PRO A 461 -1.52 -10.16 24.61
N GLU A 462 -1.78 -10.80 25.74
CA GLU A 462 -1.55 -12.24 25.85
C GLU A 462 -2.57 -12.98 24.97
N ARG A 463 -2.08 -13.96 24.21
CA ARG A 463 -2.91 -14.81 23.35
C ARG A 463 -2.35 -16.22 23.25
N ALA A 464 -3.23 -17.19 23.01
CA ALA A 464 -2.83 -18.53 22.62
C ALA A 464 -1.84 -18.52 21.44
N GLY A 465 -0.79 -19.32 21.54
CA GLY A 465 0.28 -19.42 20.54
C GLY A 465 1.25 -18.24 20.49
N GLY A 466 1.12 -17.24 21.39
CA GLY A 466 2.12 -16.20 21.63
C GLY A 466 2.62 -15.48 20.38
N LYS A 467 3.95 -15.29 20.30
CA LYS A 467 4.63 -14.56 19.22
C LYS A 467 4.42 -15.17 17.83
N ASP A 468 4.30 -16.49 17.74
CA ASP A 468 4.12 -17.18 16.45
C ASP A 468 2.72 -16.94 15.88
N SER A 469 1.73 -16.77 16.75
CA SER A 469 0.38 -16.38 16.31
C SER A 469 0.34 -14.94 15.83
N TYR A 470 1.09 -14.02 16.45
CA TYR A 470 1.23 -12.64 15.97
C TYR A 470 1.90 -12.51 14.59
N ALA A 471 2.77 -13.45 14.22
CA ALA A 471 3.37 -13.49 12.88
C ALA A 471 2.34 -13.76 11.76
N LYS A 472 1.22 -14.42 12.11
CA LYS A 472 0.14 -14.81 11.19
C LYS A 472 -1.09 -13.92 11.31
N ASP A 473 -1.34 -13.39 12.51
CA ASP A 473 -2.45 -12.49 12.83
C ASP A 473 -1.91 -11.20 13.47
N THR A 474 -1.39 -10.34 12.58
CA THR A 474 -0.67 -9.10 12.92
C THR A 474 -1.57 -8.07 13.61
N PRO A 475 -1.01 -7.27 14.56
CA PRO A 475 -1.69 -6.10 15.10
C PRO A 475 -1.61 -4.88 14.16
N LEU A 476 -2.35 -3.84 14.51
CA LEU A 476 -2.21 -2.51 13.94
C LEU A 476 -0.94 -1.81 14.42
N THR A 477 -0.41 -0.92 13.59
CA THR A 477 0.58 0.08 14.02
C THR A 477 -0.09 1.18 14.85
N ARG A 478 0.70 2.09 15.45
CA ARG A 478 0.15 3.28 16.13
C ARG A 478 -0.53 4.23 15.14
N VAL A 479 0.00 4.37 13.94
CA VAL A 479 -0.63 5.11 12.82
C VAL A 479 -1.94 4.42 12.43
N GLY A 480 -1.97 3.08 12.30
CA GLY A 480 -3.19 2.33 12.00
C GLY A 480 -4.29 2.53 13.03
N ARG A 481 -3.93 2.62 14.31
CA ARG A 481 -4.86 2.97 15.40
C ARG A 481 -5.37 4.40 15.29
N LEU A 482 -4.49 5.37 15.01
CA LEU A 482 -4.88 6.76 14.82
C LEU A 482 -5.83 6.92 13.61
N GLN A 483 -5.54 6.28 12.48
CA GLN A 483 -6.41 6.28 11.30
C GLN A 483 -7.84 5.84 11.66
N ALA A 484 -7.97 4.77 12.44
CA ALA A 484 -9.27 4.24 12.85
C ALA A 484 -10.00 5.19 13.83
N GLN A 485 -9.26 5.80 14.76
CA GLN A 485 -9.79 6.80 15.69
C GLN A 485 -10.32 8.04 14.97
N LEU A 486 -9.60 8.55 13.96
CA LEU A 486 -10.01 9.71 13.17
C LEU A 486 -11.32 9.46 12.40
N VAL A 487 -11.55 8.24 11.90
CA VAL A 487 -12.84 7.89 11.27
C VAL A 487 -13.97 7.92 12.30
N GLY A 488 -13.74 7.40 13.51
CA GLY A 488 -14.74 7.41 14.58
C GLY A 488 -15.10 8.83 15.03
N GLU A 489 -14.08 9.68 15.14
CA GLU A 489 -14.23 11.10 15.39
C GLU A 489 -15.01 11.80 14.26
N GLY A 490 -14.67 11.52 13.00
CA GLY A 490 -15.39 12.07 11.84
C GLY A 490 -16.88 11.69 11.84
N LEU A 491 -17.23 10.46 12.24
CA LEU A 491 -18.62 10.04 12.39
C LEU A 491 -19.33 10.74 13.56
N ARG A 492 -18.67 10.87 14.72
CA ARG A 492 -19.20 11.60 15.89
C ARG A 492 -19.52 13.04 15.51
N LEU A 493 -18.56 13.70 14.86
CA LEU A 493 -18.67 15.09 14.43
C LEU A 493 -19.76 15.27 13.36
N ALA A 494 -20.02 14.25 12.55
CA ALA A 494 -21.13 14.22 11.60
C ALA A 494 -22.50 13.93 12.25
N GLY A 495 -22.57 13.80 13.57
CA GLY A 495 -23.79 13.46 14.30
C GLY A 495 -24.27 12.03 14.07
N ILE A 496 -23.40 11.13 13.58
CA ILE A 496 -23.74 9.75 13.27
C ILE A 496 -23.46 8.87 14.49
N SER A 497 -24.51 8.29 15.06
CA SER A 497 -24.39 7.25 16.08
C SER A 497 -24.31 5.87 15.44
N LEU A 498 -23.57 4.94 16.07
CA LEU A 498 -23.54 3.53 15.70
C LEU A 498 -24.24 2.71 16.78
N ARG A 499 -25.06 1.74 16.39
CA ARG A 499 -25.71 0.82 17.33
C ARG A 499 -25.08 -0.56 17.32
N TYR A 500 -24.64 -0.99 16.15
CA TYR A 500 -24.12 -2.33 15.91
C TYR A 500 -22.77 -2.27 15.21
N VAL A 501 -21.72 -2.76 15.86
CA VAL A 501 -20.36 -2.83 15.29
C VAL A 501 -19.93 -4.29 15.21
N TYR A 502 -19.82 -4.80 14.00
CA TYR A 502 -19.35 -6.15 13.69
C TYR A 502 -17.92 -6.07 13.20
N ALA A 503 -17.02 -6.87 13.77
CA ALA A 503 -15.62 -6.92 13.35
C ALA A 503 -15.25 -8.33 12.91
N SER A 504 -14.48 -8.41 11.82
CA SER A 504 -13.77 -9.64 11.45
C SER A 504 -12.90 -10.15 12.62
N ALA A 505 -12.76 -11.47 12.75
CA ALA A 505 -11.97 -12.09 13.81
C ALA A 505 -10.45 -11.86 13.73
N ALA A 506 -9.95 -11.24 12.66
CA ALA A 506 -8.56 -10.81 12.57
C ALA A 506 -8.26 -9.72 13.62
N LEU A 507 -7.14 -9.82 14.33
CA LEU A 507 -6.79 -8.89 15.41
C LEU A 507 -6.82 -7.43 14.95
N ARG A 508 -6.21 -7.14 13.81
CA ARG A 508 -6.21 -5.80 13.19
C ARG A 508 -7.60 -5.21 12.96
N CYS A 509 -8.62 -6.04 12.68
CA CYS A 509 -9.99 -5.57 12.47
C CYS A 509 -10.67 -5.27 13.81
N VAL A 510 -10.44 -6.09 14.84
CA VAL A 510 -10.93 -5.84 16.19
C VAL A 510 -10.28 -4.58 16.79
N GLU A 511 -8.97 -4.41 16.63
CA GLU A 511 -8.27 -3.19 17.05
C GLU A 511 -8.80 -1.96 16.30
N THR A 512 -9.05 -2.07 14.99
CA THR A 512 -9.66 -0.98 14.21
C THR A 512 -11.02 -0.60 14.79
N ALA A 513 -11.87 -1.59 15.07
CA ALA A 513 -13.19 -1.35 15.67
C ALA A 513 -13.10 -0.71 17.06
N GLN A 514 -12.12 -1.10 17.88
CA GLN A 514 -11.90 -0.49 19.20
C GLN A 514 -11.50 0.99 19.10
N GLU A 515 -10.61 1.31 18.18
CA GLU A 515 -10.12 2.68 17.99
C GLU A 515 -11.18 3.57 17.34
N LEU A 516 -11.98 3.03 16.40
CA LEU A 516 -13.20 3.66 15.89
C LEU A 516 -14.15 4.04 17.03
N LEU A 517 -14.44 3.10 17.94
CA LEU A 517 -15.31 3.38 19.10
C LEU A 517 -14.70 4.40 20.05
N ARG A 518 -13.37 4.46 20.18
CA ARG A 518 -12.68 5.48 20.97
C ARG A 518 -12.88 6.87 20.37
N GLY A 519 -12.79 7.01 19.04
CA GLY A 519 -13.08 8.27 18.34
C GLY A 519 -14.55 8.67 18.40
N LEU A 520 -15.45 7.69 18.35
CA LEU A 520 -16.90 7.90 18.44
C LEU A 520 -17.35 8.36 19.85
N GLN A 521 -16.58 7.99 20.88
CA GLN A 521 -16.84 8.29 22.30
C GLN A 521 -18.19 7.75 22.83
N ASP A 522 -18.65 6.62 22.30
CA ASP A 522 -19.84 5.93 22.80
C ASP A 522 -19.47 4.62 23.54
N PRO A 523 -19.49 4.60 24.89
CA PRO A 523 -19.11 3.43 25.67
C PRO A 523 -20.18 2.32 25.67
N THR A 524 -21.40 2.62 25.20
CA THR A 524 -22.53 1.68 25.20
C THR A 524 -22.43 0.64 24.09
N VAL A 525 -21.74 0.99 23.01
CA VAL A 525 -21.56 0.11 21.85
C VAL A 525 -20.45 -0.89 22.13
N LYS A 526 -20.73 -2.16 21.85
CA LYS A 526 -19.78 -3.28 21.98
C LYS A 526 -19.48 -3.90 20.63
N ILE A 527 -18.26 -4.41 20.48
CA ILE A 527 -17.76 -5.07 19.26
C ILE A 527 -18.24 -6.52 19.23
N ARG A 528 -18.94 -6.88 18.16
CA ARG A 528 -19.40 -8.24 17.87
C ARG A 528 -18.40 -8.90 16.94
N VAL A 529 -17.61 -9.82 17.47
CA VAL A 529 -16.57 -10.53 16.70
C VAL A 529 -17.23 -11.60 15.84
N GLU A 530 -17.16 -11.45 14.52
CA GLU A 530 -17.80 -12.32 13.53
C GLU A 530 -16.74 -12.97 12.62
N PRO A 531 -16.39 -14.25 12.86
CA PRO A 531 -15.45 -14.98 12.02
C PRO A 531 -15.89 -15.08 10.55
N GLY A 532 -17.19 -15.06 10.26
CA GLY A 532 -17.71 -15.05 8.89
C GLY A 532 -17.26 -13.85 8.04
N LEU A 533 -16.74 -12.79 8.67
CA LEU A 533 -16.18 -11.60 8.01
C LEU A 533 -14.66 -11.67 7.81
N PHE A 534 -14.02 -12.82 8.04
CA PHE A 534 -12.59 -13.00 7.80
C PHE A 534 -12.25 -12.96 6.30
N GLU A 535 -11.04 -12.56 5.93
CA GLU A 535 -10.63 -12.52 4.52
C GLU A 535 -10.52 -13.92 3.90
N TYR A 536 -10.23 -13.98 2.60
CA TYR A 536 -10.17 -15.24 1.88
C TYR A 536 -9.03 -16.13 2.43
N LYS A 537 -9.36 -17.31 2.96
CA LYS A 537 -8.41 -18.19 3.65
C LYS A 537 -7.24 -18.62 2.78
N VAL A 538 -7.42 -18.67 1.45
CA VAL A 538 -6.36 -19.03 0.50
C VAL A 538 -5.17 -18.07 0.53
N TRP A 539 -5.38 -16.81 0.92
CA TRP A 539 -4.28 -15.84 1.09
C TRP A 539 -3.30 -16.24 2.21
N HIS A 540 -3.69 -17.18 3.08
CA HIS A 540 -2.89 -17.69 4.19
C HIS A 540 -2.33 -19.09 3.95
N SER A 541 -2.62 -19.74 2.81
CA SER A 541 -2.27 -21.14 2.57
C SER A 541 -0.76 -21.44 2.68
N ALA A 542 0.11 -20.46 2.43
CA ALA A 542 1.56 -20.62 2.54
C ALA A 542 2.08 -20.59 3.99
N LYS A 543 1.45 -19.80 4.88
CA LYS A 543 1.92 -19.59 6.27
C LYS A 543 1.07 -20.35 7.31
N GLY A 544 -0.10 -20.83 6.89
CA GLY A 544 -1.16 -21.32 7.78
C GLY A 544 -1.79 -20.17 8.57
N LEU A 545 -3.04 -20.37 8.99
CA LEU A 545 -3.73 -19.43 9.87
C LEU A 545 -3.31 -19.65 11.33
N ALA A 546 -3.22 -18.57 12.10
CA ALA A 546 -3.19 -18.68 13.55
C ALA A 546 -4.62 -18.87 14.08
N PRO A 547 -4.79 -19.49 15.25
CA PRO A 547 -6.06 -19.39 15.96
C PRO A 547 -6.37 -17.91 16.23
N PHE A 548 -7.59 -17.49 15.93
CA PHE A 548 -8.07 -16.16 16.30
C PHE A 548 -8.06 -16.01 17.82
N MET A 549 -7.83 -14.79 18.30
CA MET A 549 -8.07 -14.51 19.72
C MET A 549 -9.55 -14.72 20.02
N THR A 550 -9.82 -15.44 21.12
CA THR A 550 -11.19 -15.65 21.59
C THR A 550 -11.80 -14.34 22.06
N PRO A 551 -13.14 -14.18 22.03
CA PRO A 551 -13.81 -13.01 22.61
C PRO A 551 -13.41 -12.73 24.07
N LEU A 552 -13.12 -13.77 24.85
CA LEU A 552 -12.65 -13.64 26.23
C LEU A 552 -11.21 -13.12 26.31
N GLU A 553 -10.29 -13.61 25.48
CA GLU A 553 -8.93 -13.06 25.42
C GLU A 553 -8.93 -11.60 24.98
N LEU A 554 -9.74 -11.25 23.97
CA LEU A 554 -9.92 -9.87 23.52
C LEU A 554 -10.51 -8.98 24.62
N HIS A 555 -11.51 -9.46 25.35
CA HIS A 555 -12.06 -8.72 26.49
C HIS A 555 -11.04 -8.50 27.60
N LYS A 556 -10.26 -9.53 27.96
CA LYS A 556 -9.16 -9.43 28.93
C LYS A 556 -8.06 -8.46 28.48
N ALA A 557 -7.85 -8.34 27.17
CA ALA A 557 -6.94 -7.37 26.56
C ALA A 557 -7.45 -5.92 26.62
N GLY A 558 -8.66 -5.68 27.13
CA GLY A 558 -9.27 -4.36 27.28
C GLY A 558 -10.12 -3.92 26.09
N PHE A 559 -10.40 -4.80 25.12
CA PHE A 559 -11.31 -4.48 24.02
C PHE A 559 -12.77 -4.54 24.47
N SER A 560 -13.60 -3.64 23.95
CA SER A 560 -15.03 -3.51 24.26
C SER A 560 -15.88 -4.58 23.57
N ILE A 561 -15.60 -5.86 23.85
CA ILE A 561 -16.24 -7.01 23.20
C ILE A 561 -17.62 -7.32 23.79
N ASP A 562 -18.58 -7.65 22.92
CA ASP A 562 -19.87 -8.23 23.30
C ASP A 562 -19.71 -9.74 23.53
N LEU A 563 -19.53 -10.14 24.80
CA LEU A 563 -19.36 -11.55 25.18
C LEU A 563 -20.64 -12.39 25.01
N ASN A 564 -21.81 -11.74 24.85
CA ASN A 564 -23.08 -12.44 24.66
C ASN A 564 -23.40 -12.66 23.18
N TYR A 565 -22.62 -12.06 22.28
CA TYR A 565 -22.78 -12.23 20.84
C TYR A 565 -22.47 -13.67 20.43
N LYS A 566 -23.35 -14.23 19.59
CA LYS A 566 -23.17 -15.55 18.96
C LYS A 566 -22.94 -15.35 17.47
N PRO A 567 -21.78 -15.73 16.91
CA PRO A 567 -21.52 -15.56 15.49
C PRO A 567 -22.50 -16.32 14.58
N TYR A 568 -22.77 -15.75 13.41
CA TYR A 568 -23.62 -16.38 12.39
C TYR A 568 -22.90 -17.49 11.61
N VAL A 569 -21.57 -17.38 11.55
CA VAL A 569 -20.69 -18.34 10.89
C VAL A 569 -19.59 -18.72 11.86
N ASP A 570 -19.50 -20.02 12.13
CA ASP A 570 -18.33 -20.61 12.77
C ASP A 570 -17.32 -20.94 11.67
N LEU A 571 -16.18 -20.25 11.67
CA LEU A 571 -15.16 -20.39 10.62
C LEU A 571 -14.04 -21.31 11.11
N ASP A 572 -14.01 -22.52 10.57
CA ASP A 572 -12.87 -23.42 10.75
C ASP A 572 -11.67 -22.93 9.92
N VAL A 573 -10.56 -22.66 10.61
CA VAL A 573 -9.31 -22.17 10.05
C VAL A 573 -8.50 -23.26 9.33
N ASP A 574 -8.74 -24.54 9.65
CA ASP A 574 -7.99 -25.67 9.10
C ASP A 574 -8.58 -26.20 7.79
N THR A 575 -9.82 -25.84 7.49
CA THR A 575 -10.48 -26.23 6.24
C THR A 575 -10.14 -25.25 5.10
N PRO A 576 -9.79 -25.73 3.90
CA PRO A 576 -9.72 -24.85 2.72
C PRO A 576 -11.14 -24.33 2.38
N GLU A 577 -11.22 -23.19 1.70
CA GLU A 577 -12.49 -22.68 1.16
C GLU A 577 -12.33 -22.29 -0.32
N THR A 578 -13.39 -22.48 -1.11
CA THR A 578 -13.46 -21.93 -2.48
C THR A 578 -13.79 -20.44 -2.43
N ILE A 579 -13.63 -19.75 -3.57
CA ILE A 579 -13.94 -18.32 -3.64
C ILE A 579 -15.46 -18.08 -3.50
N GLU A 580 -16.29 -19.01 -3.96
CA GLU A 580 -17.74 -18.98 -3.79
C GLU A 580 -18.13 -19.14 -2.33
N GLU A 581 -17.56 -20.13 -1.62
CA GLU A 581 -17.79 -20.33 -0.18
C GLU A 581 -17.40 -19.09 0.64
N PHE A 582 -16.32 -18.42 0.24
CA PHE A 582 -15.87 -17.15 0.81
C PHE A 582 -16.90 -16.02 0.65
N TYR A 583 -17.50 -15.88 -0.53
CA TYR A 583 -18.56 -14.89 -0.76
C TYR A 583 -19.85 -15.25 -0.04
N ASP A 584 -20.26 -16.51 -0.11
CA ASP A 584 -21.50 -17.02 0.50
C ASP A 584 -21.51 -16.80 2.01
N ARG A 585 -20.38 -17.00 2.71
CA ARG A 585 -20.33 -16.74 4.16
C ARG A 585 -20.43 -15.26 4.51
N HIS A 586 -19.86 -14.35 3.71
CA HIS A 586 -20.02 -12.90 3.94
C HIS A 586 -21.46 -12.47 3.68
N GLU A 587 -22.05 -12.90 2.57
CA GLU A 587 -23.45 -12.60 2.23
C GLU A 587 -24.39 -13.10 3.33
N LYS A 588 -24.18 -14.33 3.81
CA LYS A 588 -24.94 -14.90 4.92
C LYS A 588 -24.86 -14.02 6.18
N VAL A 589 -23.67 -13.55 6.55
CA VAL A 589 -23.51 -12.65 7.72
C VAL A 589 -24.28 -11.35 7.48
N ILE A 590 -24.07 -10.68 6.35
CA ILE A 590 -24.69 -9.38 6.07
C ILE A 590 -26.22 -9.49 6.07
N HIS A 591 -26.78 -10.51 5.40
CA HIS A 591 -28.22 -10.75 5.39
C HIS A 591 -28.77 -11.06 6.79
N SER A 592 -28.05 -11.84 7.58
CA SER A 592 -28.45 -12.16 8.96
C SER A 592 -28.43 -10.92 9.85
N VAL A 593 -27.41 -10.06 9.72
CA VAL A 593 -27.33 -8.79 10.44
C VAL A 593 -28.46 -7.85 10.05
N VAL A 594 -28.76 -7.70 8.75
CA VAL A 594 -29.87 -6.86 8.30
C VAL A 594 -31.18 -7.36 8.92
N LYS A 595 -31.44 -8.67 8.84
CA LYS A 595 -32.66 -9.29 9.39
C LYS A 595 -32.79 -9.10 10.89
N ASP A 596 -31.74 -9.38 11.66
CA ASP A 596 -31.78 -9.36 13.12
C ASP A 596 -31.86 -7.95 13.70
N THR A 597 -31.42 -6.96 12.94
CA THR A 597 -31.38 -5.58 13.39
C THR A 597 -32.45 -4.70 12.75
N ASP A 598 -33.29 -5.24 11.86
CA ASP A 598 -34.32 -4.48 11.11
C ASP A 598 -35.30 -3.74 12.05
N ALA A 599 -35.61 -4.33 13.21
CA ALA A 599 -36.55 -3.77 14.18
C ALA A 599 -36.00 -2.59 15.02
N ASP A 600 -34.68 -2.48 15.21
CA ASP A 600 -34.06 -1.49 16.12
C ASP A 600 -33.62 -0.19 15.41
N VAL A 601 -33.71 -0.14 14.07
CA VAL A 601 -33.41 1.03 13.20
C VAL A 601 -32.00 1.65 13.34
N GLY A 602 -31.18 1.26 14.32
CA GLY A 602 -29.88 1.87 14.61
C GLY A 602 -28.77 1.49 13.62
N ASN A 603 -27.86 2.42 13.29
CA ASN A 603 -26.85 2.22 12.24
C ASN A 603 -25.90 1.05 12.50
N VAL A 604 -25.45 0.42 11.41
CA VAL A 604 -24.57 -0.77 11.41
C VAL A 604 -23.21 -0.42 10.83
N MET A 605 -22.15 -0.92 11.45
CA MET A 605 -20.78 -0.85 10.96
C MET A 605 -20.18 -2.25 10.86
N PHE A 606 -19.61 -2.56 9.70
CA PHE A 606 -18.81 -3.75 9.44
C PHE A 606 -17.34 -3.36 9.30
N VAL A 607 -16.49 -3.81 10.23
CA VAL A 607 -15.03 -3.59 10.19
C VAL A 607 -14.35 -4.88 9.73
N GLY A 608 -13.69 -4.82 8.57
CA GLY A 608 -13.11 -6.00 7.94
C GLY A 608 -11.93 -5.68 7.03
N HIS A 609 -11.91 -6.33 5.88
CA HIS A 609 -10.81 -6.26 4.91
C HIS A 609 -11.26 -5.44 3.70
N ALA A 610 -10.35 -5.13 2.78
CA ALA A 610 -10.67 -4.27 1.62
C ALA A 610 -11.89 -4.77 0.82
N VAL A 611 -12.05 -6.09 0.71
CA VAL A 611 -13.13 -6.77 -0.03
C VAL A 611 -14.50 -6.61 0.61
N MET A 612 -14.56 -6.28 1.91
CA MET A 612 -15.81 -6.09 2.63
C MET A 612 -16.66 -4.97 2.03
N LEU A 613 -16.03 -3.90 1.53
CA LEU A 613 -16.75 -2.75 1.00
C LEU A 613 -17.61 -3.15 -0.21
N ASP A 614 -17.04 -3.92 -1.14
CA ASP A 614 -17.77 -4.42 -2.30
C ASP A 614 -18.83 -5.45 -1.89
N ILE A 615 -18.45 -6.44 -1.07
CA ILE A 615 -19.38 -7.50 -0.68
C ILE A 615 -20.59 -6.92 0.06
N MET A 616 -20.40 -5.91 0.91
CA MET A 616 -21.52 -5.22 1.56
C MET A 616 -22.50 -4.67 0.53
N VAL A 617 -22.01 -3.93 -0.48
CA VAL A 617 -22.87 -3.33 -1.51
C VAL A 617 -23.64 -4.40 -2.29
N PHE A 618 -22.96 -5.45 -2.74
CA PHE A 618 -23.58 -6.54 -3.49
C PHE A 618 -24.59 -7.32 -2.65
N ALA A 619 -24.21 -7.72 -1.43
CA ALA A 619 -25.08 -8.49 -0.54
C ALA A 619 -26.33 -7.70 -0.17
N LEU A 620 -26.22 -6.40 0.10
CA LEU A 620 -27.37 -5.54 0.40
C LEU A 620 -28.30 -5.42 -0.82
N LYS A 621 -27.76 -5.13 -2.01
CA LYS A 621 -28.58 -5.04 -3.24
C LYS A 621 -29.31 -6.35 -3.56
N ARG A 622 -28.68 -7.50 -3.27
CA ARG A 622 -29.28 -8.83 -3.47
C ARG A 622 -30.51 -9.09 -2.59
N LEU A 623 -30.69 -8.37 -1.48
CA LEU A 623 -31.90 -8.49 -0.66
C LEU A 623 -33.18 -8.02 -1.39
N GLU A 624 -33.04 -7.15 -2.39
CA GLU A 624 -34.15 -6.61 -3.19
C GLU A 624 -34.28 -7.29 -4.57
N GLN A 625 -33.36 -8.20 -4.93
CA GLN A 625 -33.28 -8.83 -6.26
C GLN A 625 -33.77 -10.29 -6.25
N ASN A 626 -34.27 -10.75 -7.40
CA ASN A 626 -34.53 -12.17 -7.61
C ASN A 626 -33.21 -12.92 -7.83
N LYS A 627 -33.09 -14.15 -7.31
CA LYS A 627 -31.90 -15.00 -7.47
C LYS A 627 -31.49 -15.24 -8.94
N SER A 628 -32.43 -15.17 -9.88
CA SER A 628 -32.16 -15.30 -11.32
C SER A 628 -31.42 -14.11 -11.93
N GLU A 629 -31.38 -12.96 -11.24
CA GLU A 629 -30.75 -11.71 -11.70
C GLU A 629 -29.39 -11.48 -11.04
N TYR A 630 -28.91 -12.43 -10.24
CA TYR A 630 -27.66 -12.28 -9.52
C TYR A 630 -26.47 -12.26 -10.49
N VAL A 631 -25.80 -11.12 -10.55
CA VAL A 631 -24.47 -11.05 -11.16
C VAL A 631 -23.49 -11.80 -10.24
N PRO A 632 -22.64 -12.70 -10.77
CA PRO A 632 -21.61 -13.37 -9.97
C PRO A 632 -20.75 -12.37 -9.22
N TYR A 633 -20.34 -12.70 -8.00
CA TYR A 633 -19.33 -11.92 -7.32
C TYR A 633 -18.05 -11.92 -8.15
N GLN A 634 -17.57 -10.72 -8.48
CA GLN A 634 -16.26 -10.54 -9.07
C GLN A 634 -15.39 -9.88 -8.02
N LEU A 635 -14.19 -10.41 -7.81
CA LEU A 635 -13.21 -9.72 -6.97
C LEU A 635 -12.94 -8.38 -7.63
N SER A 636 -13.39 -7.31 -7.00
CA SER A 636 -13.42 -5.98 -7.59
C SER A 636 -12.03 -5.54 -8.06
N LYS A 637 -11.94 -4.97 -9.26
CA LYS A 637 -10.75 -4.27 -9.75
C LYS A 637 -10.32 -3.12 -8.81
N HIS A 638 -11.21 -2.68 -7.91
CA HIS A 638 -10.97 -1.60 -6.95
C HIS A 638 -10.41 -2.06 -5.60
N LEU A 639 -10.27 -3.37 -5.34
CA LEU A 639 -9.78 -3.91 -4.06
C LEU A 639 -8.45 -3.27 -3.61
N LEU A 640 -7.60 -2.92 -4.57
CA LEU A 640 -6.27 -2.32 -4.39
C LEU A 640 -6.31 -0.81 -4.17
N ARG A 641 -7.40 -0.17 -4.56
CA ARG A 641 -7.62 1.27 -4.42
C ARG A 641 -8.24 1.62 -3.07
N VAL A 642 -8.63 0.64 -2.26
CA VAL A 642 -9.25 0.86 -0.94
C VAL A 642 -8.14 1.08 0.08
N PRO A 643 -7.78 2.31 0.51
CA PRO A 643 -6.73 2.54 1.50
C PRO A 643 -7.11 1.99 2.88
N TYR A 644 -6.16 1.98 3.82
CA TYR A 644 -6.44 1.70 5.23
C TYR A 644 -7.55 2.63 5.75
N CYS A 645 -8.44 2.08 6.58
CA CYS A 645 -9.59 2.82 7.13
C CYS A 645 -10.55 3.43 6.08
N ALA A 646 -10.48 3.03 4.81
CA ALA A 646 -11.47 3.43 3.82
C ALA A 646 -12.88 3.03 4.27
N LEU A 647 -13.82 3.96 4.11
CA LEU A 647 -15.19 3.85 4.58
C LEU A 647 -16.15 3.87 3.39
N GLY A 648 -16.98 2.82 3.26
CA GLY A 648 -18.12 2.77 2.36
C GLY A 648 -19.43 2.94 3.12
N ALA A 649 -20.43 3.57 2.51
CA ALA A 649 -21.72 3.84 3.13
C ALA A 649 -22.89 3.47 2.20
N VAL A 650 -23.91 2.82 2.77
CA VAL A 650 -25.15 2.45 2.09
C VAL A 650 -26.34 2.87 2.98
N LYS A 651 -27.35 3.51 2.39
CA LYS A 651 -28.64 3.76 3.07
C LYS A 651 -29.67 2.72 2.66
N ASN A 652 -30.56 2.33 3.59
CA ASN A 652 -31.66 1.42 3.28
C ASN A 652 -32.87 2.13 2.63
N LYS A 653 -33.76 1.34 2.03
CA LYS A 653 -35.09 1.72 1.48
C LYS A 653 -35.05 2.84 0.42
N PRO A 654 -34.58 2.59 -0.81
CA PRO A 654 -33.92 1.37 -1.30
C PRO A 654 -32.43 1.33 -0.92
N TRP A 655 -31.76 0.19 -1.12
CA TRP A 655 -30.32 0.07 -0.91
C TRP A 655 -29.55 0.96 -1.89
N GLU A 656 -29.01 2.06 -1.38
CA GLU A 656 -28.32 3.07 -2.17
C GLU A 656 -26.93 3.32 -1.63
N VAL A 657 -25.92 3.16 -2.49
CA VAL A 657 -24.54 3.54 -2.18
C VAL A 657 -24.48 5.07 -2.17
N VAL A 658 -24.04 5.63 -1.05
CA VAL A 658 -24.01 7.08 -0.84
C VAL A 658 -22.62 7.52 -0.38
N CYS A 659 -22.35 8.82 -0.47
CA CYS A 659 -21.14 9.39 0.11
C CYS A 659 -21.14 9.15 1.64
N PRO A 660 -20.03 8.68 2.23
CA PRO A 660 -19.91 8.61 3.69
C PRO A 660 -20.08 10.00 4.33
N PRO A 661 -20.64 10.08 5.55
CA PRO A 661 -20.92 11.34 6.22
C PRO A 661 -19.67 12.00 6.84
N CYS A 662 -18.47 11.46 6.60
CA CYS A 662 -17.20 12.05 7.02
C CYS A 662 -16.17 11.97 5.88
N PRO A 663 -15.13 12.83 5.90
CA PRO A 663 -14.10 12.87 4.86
C PRO A 663 -13.32 11.56 4.72
N PRO A 664 -12.71 11.30 3.54
CA PRO A 664 -11.65 10.32 3.41
C PRO A 664 -10.36 10.78 4.11
N SER A 665 -9.42 9.86 4.33
CA SER A 665 -8.13 10.15 4.96
C SER A 665 -6.96 9.80 4.03
N ILE A 666 -5.90 10.61 4.08
CA ILE A 666 -4.64 10.39 3.36
C ILE A 666 -3.45 10.80 4.26
N ASN A 667 -2.37 10.02 4.22
CA ASN A 667 -1.10 10.36 4.88
C ASN A 667 0.08 9.83 4.05
N SER A 668 1.23 10.51 4.11
CA SER A 668 2.47 10.07 3.46
C SER A 668 3.20 9.03 4.30
N SER A 669 4.15 8.32 3.68
CA SER A 669 5.09 7.46 4.40
C SER A 669 6.15 8.29 5.13
N SER A 670 6.71 7.72 6.21
CA SER A 670 7.87 8.26 6.92
C SER A 670 8.88 7.14 7.14
N GLY A 671 10.11 7.31 6.63
CA GLY A 671 11.18 6.33 6.77
C GLY A 671 11.71 6.26 8.21
N ARG A 672 12.33 5.13 8.55
CA ARG A 672 13.03 4.96 9.83
C ARG A 672 14.37 5.71 9.76
N TYR A 673 14.62 6.57 10.74
CA TYR A 673 15.88 7.31 10.86
C TYR A 673 16.88 6.56 11.75
N ASP A 674 18.16 6.51 11.35
CA ASP A 674 19.27 6.05 12.19
C ASP A 674 20.09 7.24 12.67
N TRP A 675 20.04 7.51 13.97
CA TRP A 675 20.73 8.63 14.59
C TRP A 675 22.26 8.49 14.54
N ARG A 676 22.79 7.27 14.34
CA ARG A 676 24.25 7.05 14.24
C ARG A 676 24.87 7.75 13.05
N LEU A 677 24.07 8.10 12.04
CA LEU A 677 24.49 8.96 10.94
C LEU A 677 25.01 10.34 11.42
N LEU A 678 24.68 10.76 12.65
CA LEU A 678 25.19 11.98 13.28
C LEU A 678 26.53 11.79 13.99
N LEU A 679 26.95 10.54 14.27
CA LEU A 679 28.28 10.25 14.82
C LEU A 679 29.38 10.39 13.77
N ASP A 680 28.99 10.38 12.50
CA ASP A 680 29.86 10.58 11.34
C ASP A 680 30.00 12.08 10.96
N VAL A 681 29.50 12.98 11.81
CA VAL A 681 29.66 14.46 11.74
C VAL A 681 30.69 14.90 12.75
#